data_AF-A0A5C1Q3L5-F1
#
_entry.id   AF-A0A5C1Q3L5-F1
#
_cell.length_a   1.000
_cell.length_b   1.000
_cell.length_c   1.000
_cell.angle_alpha   90.00
_cell.angle_beta   90.00
_cell.angle_gamma   90.00
#
_symmetry.space_group_name_H-M   'P 1'
#
loop_
_entity.id
_entity.type
_entity.pdbx_description
1 polymer ?
#
loop_
_entity_poly.entity_id
_entity_poly.type
_entity_poly.pdbx_seq_one_letter_code
_entity_poly.pdbx_strand_id
1 'polypeptide(L)'
;MSLPSVEERPAAPQQARPVAARRDPGAAASRRGQDLQSRGQLKAARDQFLAATRLAPESAVHWARLAQCQHALGQIDDSIRHLERAFRLDPASAGVCQLLADLLLERHRHAEVIQVLEALDPAAPRDARWHLALAKARIKLFDFEGTVKACSMALALAGPDRSIRRQALLGMAHGFMKHGSHAEAALCHRMLLDDEPRDLGAAVGAAHASSWACDWAGLAEDFDRLAQCIQRVEATEGQTLPGVVNGFPLITLTDDPEVLHWASRLTCRQQTGRMAAVPRRAEMKVPRPQGRVRIGLVSSDFHNHATAILVAECLEAIDRERFELWLYSGGPDDGSALRARIRAAATAWCETADLTSGDLARRIRDDRIGVLIEMKGYTLGARMDVMAHRPAPVQVSWLGYPGTTGAPFIDYFIGDPVVTPLEAQPDFTERIAQMPHCYQPNDSTRSRPEPPTRAQCGLPAEASFVFASFNMPYKIVPEVFEAWCRILQAVPGSVLWLLVEHEPARQRLRAEAQARGLDPARLVFAPFLRADLHRARLPLADLCLDTYPCGGHTTASDALWAGVPVLALTGRSFASRVAGSLLGTLGLSELACDDIDRYIAEAIRLATEPGACAALRLRLEQARTASPLFDGRRFARDLERLLLRMVERQDAGLPAAPLAAELS
;
A
#
# COMPACT_ATOMS: atom_id res chain seq x y z
N MET A 1 77.19 -67.52 -3.42
CA MET A 1 76.90 -67.53 -4.87
C MET A 1 75.45 -67.95 -5.03
N SER A 2 74.71 -67.21 -5.87
CA SER A 2 73.31 -67.43 -6.28
C SER A 2 72.23 -67.04 -5.26
N LEU A 3 71.56 -65.91 -5.55
CA LEU A 3 70.24 -65.55 -5.03
C LEU A 3 69.21 -66.61 -5.45
N PRO A 4 68.23 -66.93 -4.58
CA PRO A 4 66.84 -66.88 -5.05
C PRO A 4 65.83 -66.48 -3.96
N SER A 5 64.86 -65.62 -4.31
CA SER A 5 63.43 -65.82 -4.03
C SER A 5 62.64 -64.65 -4.63
N VAL A 6 61.98 -64.95 -5.74
CA VAL A 6 60.97 -64.09 -6.38
C VAL A 6 59.64 -64.39 -5.68
N GLU A 7 59.14 -63.44 -4.90
CA GLU A 7 57.76 -63.44 -4.42
C GLU A 7 56.82 -62.89 -5.48
N GLU A 8 55.67 -63.54 -5.58
CA GLU A 8 54.63 -63.40 -6.59
C GLU A 8 54.02 -61.99 -6.64
N ARG A 9 53.92 -61.43 -7.86
CA ARG A 9 53.13 -60.22 -8.12
C ARG A 9 51.63 -60.59 -8.15
N PRO A 10 50.78 -59.90 -7.38
CA PRO A 10 49.33 -60.12 -7.42
C PRO A 10 48.73 -59.62 -8.74
N ALA A 11 47.69 -60.33 -9.17
CA ALA A 11 46.97 -60.15 -10.43
C ALA A 11 46.45 -58.72 -10.64
N ALA A 12 46.50 -58.28 -11.90
CA ALA A 12 45.92 -57.02 -12.36
C ALA A 12 44.43 -56.93 -11.99
N PRO A 13 43.92 -55.74 -11.59
CA PRO A 13 42.52 -55.56 -11.27
C PRO A 13 41.66 -55.84 -12.50
N GLN A 14 40.70 -56.76 -12.34
CA GLN A 14 39.65 -57.02 -13.31
C GLN A 14 38.98 -55.71 -13.74
N GLN A 15 39.01 -55.43 -15.03
CA GLN A 15 38.17 -54.40 -15.65
C GLN A 15 36.71 -54.71 -15.29
N ALA A 16 36.10 -53.83 -14.50
CA ALA A 16 34.67 -53.89 -14.21
C ALA A 16 33.89 -53.80 -15.53
N ARG A 17 33.07 -54.83 -15.79
CA ARG A 17 32.12 -54.86 -16.91
C ARG A 17 31.24 -53.60 -16.91
N PRO A 18 30.88 -53.04 -18.08
CA PRO A 18 29.92 -51.95 -18.14
C PRO A 18 28.58 -52.44 -17.59
N VAL A 19 28.07 -51.79 -16.54
CA VAL A 19 26.72 -52.01 -16.03
C VAL A 19 25.75 -51.67 -17.15
N ALA A 20 25.04 -52.68 -17.67
CA ALA A 20 24.02 -52.48 -18.68
C ALA A 20 22.99 -51.45 -18.17
N ALA A 21 22.80 -50.35 -18.91
CA ALA A 21 21.81 -49.34 -18.58
C ALA A 21 20.43 -50.01 -18.44
N ARG A 22 19.86 -50.01 -17.23
CA ARG A 22 18.49 -50.49 -16.99
C ARG A 22 17.56 -49.73 -17.94
N ARG A 23 16.89 -50.43 -18.85
CA ARG A 23 15.85 -49.84 -19.71
C ARG A 23 14.75 -49.30 -18.80
N ASP A 24 14.51 -47.98 -18.83
CA ASP A 24 13.41 -47.32 -18.13
C ASP A 24 12.06 -47.85 -18.68
N PRO A 25 11.30 -48.65 -17.90
CA PRO A 25 10.07 -49.28 -18.37
C PRO A 25 8.95 -48.25 -18.63
N GLY A 26 9.02 -47.05 -18.05
CA GLY A 26 8.06 -45.96 -18.27
C GLY A 26 8.37 -45.10 -19.49
N ALA A 27 9.54 -45.24 -20.11
CA ALA A 27 10.04 -44.31 -21.14
C ALA A 27 9.13 -44.21 -22.37
N ALA A 28 8.55 -45.33 -22.82
CA ALA A 28 7.66 -45.34 -23.99
C ALA A 28 6.35 -44.60 -23.70
N ALA A 29 5.75 -44.83 -22.54
CA ALA A 29 4.55 -44.13 -22.09
C ALA A 29 4.84 -42.62 -21.90
N SER A 30 5.99 -42.27 -21.31
CA SER A 30 6.37 -40.87 -21.14
C SER A 30 6.58 -40.14 -22.47
N ARG A 31 7.24 -40.75 -23.46
CA ARG A 31 7.38 -40.17 -24.82
C ARG A 31 6.03 -39.95 -25.49
N ARG A 32 5.10 -40.90 -25.36
CA ARG A 32 3.74 -40.75 -25.90
C ARG A 32 2.98 -39.63 -25.19
N GLY A 33 3.15 -39.48 -23.87
CA GLY A 33 2.60 -38.36 -23.11
C GLY A 33 3.10 -37.01 -23.63
N GLN A 34 4.39 -36.88 -23.92
CA GLN A 34 4.98 -35.65 -24.47
C GLN A 34 4.41 -35.30 -25.85
N ASP A 35 4.29 -36.27 -26.76
CA ASP A 35 3.69 -36.07 -28.08
C ASP A 35 2.20 -35.69 -27.99
N LEU A 36 1.44 -36.28 -27.07
CA LEU A 36 0.05 -35.88 -26.83
C LEU A 36 -0.04 -34.47 -26.26
N GLN A 37 0.88 -34.10 -25.36
CA GLN A 37 0.93 -32.77 -24.74
C GLN A 37 1.26 -31.69 -25.78
N SER A 38 2.21 -31.94 -26.70
CA SER A 38 2.54 -30.99 -27.77
C SER A 38 1.38 -30.78 -28.75
N ARG A 39 0.48 -31.76 -28.88
CA ARG A 39 -0.77 -31.67 -29.66
C ARG A 39 -1.96 -31.09 -28.87
N GLY A 40 -1.73 -30.61 -27.65
CA GLY A 40 -2.79 -30.05 -26.78
C GLY A 40 -3.75 -31.07 -26.18
N GLN A 41 -3.50 -32.37 -26.34
CA GLN A 41 -4.36 -33.44 -25.80
C GLN A 41 -4.02 -33.74 -24.34
N LEU A 42 -4.16 -32.74 -23.47
CA LEU A 42 -3.66 -32.76 -22.10
C LEU A 42 -4.22 -33.90 -21.24
N LYS A 43 -5.50 -34.26 -21.38
CA LYS A 43 -6.10 -35.38 -20.63
C LYS A 43 -5.46 -36.72 -21.01
N ALA A 44 -5.30 -36.97 -22.31
CA ALA A 44 -4.66 -38.18 -22.81
C ALA A 44 -3.15 -38.22 -22.46
N ALA A 45 -2.48 -37.07 -22.51
CA ALA A 45 -1.10 -36.93 -22.08
C ALA A 45 -0.92 -37.29 -20.60
N ARG A 46 -1.78 -36.76 -19.71
CA ARG A 46 -1.81 -37.10 -18.28
C ARG A 46 -1.95 -38.59 -18.07
N ASP A 47 -2.85 -39.26 -18.78
CA ASP A 47 -3.06 -40.71 -18.63
C ASP A 47 -1.81 -41.51 -19.03
N GLN A 48 -1.08 -41.08 -20.06
CA GLN A 48 0.20 -41.67 -20.45
C GLN A 48 1.32 -41.39 -19.43
N PHE A 49 1.38 -40.19 -18.87
CA PHE A 49 2.34 -39.90 -17.79
C PHE A 49 2.03 -40.69 -16.52
N LEU A 50 0.75 -40.87 -16.17
CA LEU A 50 0.34 -41.72 -15.06
C LEU A 50 0.69 -43.19 -15.30
N ALA A 51 0.57 -43.67 -16.55
CA ALA A 51 1.06 -45.01 -16.91
C ALA A 51 2.58 -45.10 -16.73
N ALA A 52 3.34 -44.07 -17.11
CA ALA A 52 4.78 -44.02 -16.92
C ALA A 52 5.19 -44.08 -15.44
N THR A 53 4.47 -43.38 -14.55
CA THR A 53 4.75 -43.43 -13.10
C THR A 53 4.37 -44.77 -12.46
N ARG A 54 3.34 -45.47 -12.96
CA ARG A 54 3.02 -46.84 -12.53
C ARG A 54 4.08 -47.86 -12.96
N LEU A 55 4.63 -47.70 -14.17
CA LEU A 55 5.66 -48.58 -14.72
C LEU A 55 7.03 -48.36 -14.06
N ALA A 56 7.33 -47.13 -13.66
CA ALA A 56 8.58 -46.75 -13.00
C ALA A 56 8.31 -45.78 -11.82
N PRO A 57 7.83 -46.29 -10.67
CA PRO A 57 7.42 -45.46 -9.52
C PRO A 57 8.56 -44.74 -8.81
N GLU A 58 9.81 -45.15 -9.04
CA GLU A 58 11.01 -44.52 -8.47
C GLU A 58 11.63 -43.47 -9.42
N SER A 59 11.01 -43.20 -10.57
CA SER A 59 11.51 -42.18 -11.52
C SER A 59 10.99 -40.79 -11.18
N ALA A 60 11.85 -39.96 -10.57
CA ALA A 60 11.54 -38.54 -10.31
C ALA A 60 11.09 -37.79 -11.58
N VAL A 61 11.70 -38.11 -12.73
CA VAL A 61 11.40 -37.48 -14.03
C VAL A 61 9.97 -37.74 -14.48
N HIS A 62 9.45 -38.96 -14.31
CA HIS A 62 8.08 -39.28 -14.73
C HIS A 62 7.04 -38.60 -13.83
N TRP A 63 7.31 -38.52 -12.53
CA TRP A 63 6.46 -37.77 -11.59
C TRP A 63 6.45 -36.27 -11.90
N ALA A 64 7.60 -35.68 -12.18
CA ALA A 64 7.69 -34.26 -12.57
C ALA A 64 6.91 -33.96 -13.87
N ARG A 65 6.99 -34.85 -14.87
CA ARG A 65 6.23 -34.71 -16.13
C ARG A 65 4.72 -34.84 -15.92
N LEU A 66 4.28 -35.80 -15.10
CA LEU A 66 2.88 -35.92 -14.73
C LEU A 66 2.38 -34.64 -14.06
N ALA A 67 3.13 -34.12 -13.09
CA ALA A 67 2.79 -32.89 -12.39
C ALA A 67 2.66 -31.68 -13.32
N GLN A 68 3.64 -31.46 -14.20
CA GLN A 68 3.57 -30.37 -15.20
C GLN A 68 2.32 -30.47 -16.09
N CYS A 69 1.96 -31.68 -16.52
CA CYS A 69 0.75 -31.91 -17.31
C CYS A 69 -0.53 -31.65 -16.50
N GLN A 70 -0.54 -32.01 -15.22
CA GLN A 70 -1.65 -31.74 -14.30
C GLN A 70 -1.80 -30.24 -14.00
N HIS A 71 -0.69 -29.53 -13.82
CA HIS A 71 -0.70 -28.08 -13.71
C HIS A 71 -1.34 -27.43 -14.96
N ALA A 72 -0.96 -27.86 -16.16
CA ALA A 72 -1.59 -27.38 -17.40
C ALA A 72 -3.10 -27.71 -17.51
N LEU A 73 -3.58 -28.73 -16.79
CA LEU A 73 -5.00 -29.08 -16.67
C LEU A 73 -5.73 -28.32 -15.53
N GLY A 74 -5.05 -27.45 -14.80
CA GLY A 74 -5.59 -26.75 -13.62
C GLY A 74 -5.67 -27.62 -12.36
N GLN A 75 -5.08 -28.82 -12.37
CA GLN A 75 -5.06 -29.76 -11.25
C GLN A 75 -3.88 -29.45 -10.32
N ILE A 76 -3.86 -28.25 -9.75
CA ILE A 76 -2.69 -27.69 -9.06
C ILE A 76 -2.31 -28.49 -7.80
N ASP A 77 -3.30 -28.86 -6.97
CA ASP A 77 -3.03 -29.60 -5.73
C ASP A 77 -2.48 -31.01 -6.00
N ASP A 78 -2.93 -31.67 -7.07
CA ASP A 78 -2.35 -32.95 -7.53
C ASP A 78 -0.92 -32.77 -8.05
N SER A 79 -0.69 -31.70 -8.82
CA SER A 79 0.63 -31.35 -9.32
C SER A 79 1.62 -31.14 -8.18
N ILE A 80 1.25 -30.40 -7.13
CA ILE A 80 2.11 -30.18 -5.95
C ILE A 80 2.45 -31.51 -5.28
N ARG A 81 1.47 -32.38 -5.01
CA ARG A 81 1.72 -33.70 -4.39
C ARG A 81 2.69 -34.57 -5.21
N HIS A 82 2.56 -34.55 -6.54
CA HIS A 82 3.46 -35.31 -7.41
C HIS A 82 4.85 -34.68 -7.54
N LEU A 83 4.97 -33.36 -7.49
CA LEU A 83 6.28 -32.68 -7.40
C LEU A 83 6.97 -32.93 -6.06
N GLU A 84 6.24 -32.93 -4.94
CA GLU A 84 6.79 -33.33 -3.64
C GLU A 84 7.32 -34.77 -3.68
N ARG A 85 6.62 -35.69 -4.37
CA ARG A 85 7.11 -37.06 -4.58
C ARG A 85 8.35 -37.08 -5.47
N ALA A 86 8.34 -36.35 -6.59
CA ALA A 86 9.49 -36.24 -7.48
C ALA A 86 10.72 -35.71 -6.74
N PHE A 87 10.55 -34.68 -5.89
CA PHE A 87 11.62 -34.08 -5.11
C PHE A 87 12.15 -35.01 -4.03
N ARG A 88 11.29 -35.79 -3.36
CA ARG A 88 11.75 -36.83 -2.41
C ARG A 88 12.58 -37.93 -3.08
N LEU A 89 12.31 -38.24 -4.36
CA LEU A 89 13.04 -39.25 -5.12
C LEU A 89 14.39 -38.73 -5.65
N ASP A 90 14.49 -37.43 -5.92
CA ASP A 90 15.72 -36.78 -6.36
C ASP A 90 15.88 -35.39 -5.69
N PRO A 91 16.39 -35.35 -4.44
CA PRO A 91 16.59 -34.10 -3.70
C PRO A 91 17.67 -33.18 -4.29
N ALA A 92 18.46 -33.64 -5.27
CA ALA A 92 19.46 -32.84 -5.97
C ALA A 92 18.89 -32.13 -7.21
N SER A 93 17.63 -32.40 -7.58
CA SER A 93 17.00 -31.84 -8.76
C SER A 93 16.57 -30.38 -8.57
N ALA A 94 17.44 -29.44 -8.93
CA ALA A 94 17.14 -28.01 -8.90
C ALA A 94 15.89 -27.64 -9.72
N GLY A 95 15.67 -28.31 -10.86
CA GLY A 95 14.50 -28.07 -11.72
C GLY A 95 13.18 -28.48 -11.06
N VAL A 96 13.14 -29.63 -10.36
CA VAL A 96 11.95 -30.07 -9.62
C VAL A 96 11.70 -29.17 -8.41
N CYS A 97 12.76 -28.80 -7.69
CA CYS A 97 12.70 -27.85 -6.58
C CYS A 97 12.09 -26.51 -7.03
N GLN A 98 12.57 -25.94 -8.15
CA GLN A 98 12.05 -24.67 -8.68
C GLN A 98 10.56 -24.78 -9.06
N LEU A 99 10.14 -25.85 -9.74
CA LEU A 99 8.74 -26.04 -10.12
C LEU A 99 7.82 -26.18 -8.90
N LEU A 100 8.28 -26.90 -7.88
CA LEU A 100 7.54 -27.04 -6.63
C LEU A 100 7.41 -25.70 -5.91
N ALA A 101 8.51 -24.94 -5.80
CA ALA A 101 8.50 -23.61 -5.21
C ALA A 101 7.57 -22.64 -5.96
N ASP A 102 7.58 -22.64 -7.29
CA ASP A 102 6.72 -21.79 -8.12
C ASP A 102 5.22 -22.10 -7.87
N LEU A 103 4.83 -23.37 -7.79
CA LEU A 103 3.44 -23.76 -7.49
C LEU A 103 3.02 -23.48 -6.04
N LEU A 104 3.93 -23.66 -5.08
CA LEU A 104 3.66 -23.31 -3.69
C LEU A 104 3.47 -21.79 -3.52
N LEU A 105 4.24 -20.98 -4.26
CA LEU A 105 4.04 -19.52 -4.33
C LEU A 105 2.67 -19.16 -4.91
N GLU A 106 2.24 -19.82 -5.99
CA GLU A 106 0.91 -19.63 -6.60
C GLU A 106 -0.22 -19.97 -5.62
N ARG A 107 0.00 -20.93 -4.72
CA ARG A 107 -0.96 -21.32 -3.67
C ARG A 107 -0.76 -20.61 -2.34
N HIS A 108 0.05 -19.55 -2.31
CA HIS A 108 0.34 -18.76 -1.10
C HIS A 108 0.92 -19.56 0.08
N ARG A 109 1.51 -20.73 -0.18
CA ARG A 109 2.14 -21.62 0.81
C ARG A 109 3.59 -21.20 1.10
N HIS A 110 3.77 -19.95 1.52
CA HIS A 110 5.09 -19.28 1.58
C HIS A 110 6.10 -19.94 2.54
N ALA A 111 5.66 -20.45 3.68
CA ALA A 111 6.55 -21.16 4.61
C ALA A 111 7.11 -22.45 3.99
N GLU A 112 6.28 -23.17 3.23
CA GLU A 112 6.67 -24.42 2.58
C GLU A 112 7.60 -24.19 1.39
N VAL A 113 7.49 -23.04 0.72
CA VAL A 113 8.48 -22.61 -0.29
C VAL A 113 9.88 -22.57 0.32
N ILE A 114 10.04 -21.95 1.49
CA ILE A 114 11.35 -21.88 2.16
C ILE A 114 11.84 -23.29 2.52
N GLN A 115 10.97 -24.13 3.09
CA GLN A 115 11.32 -25.51 3.45
C GLN A 115 11.80 -26.32 2.24
N VAL A 116 11.11 -26.25 1.11
CA VAL A 116 11.49 -26.95 -0.13
C VAL A 116 12.81 -26.43 -0.68
N LEU A 117 12.99 -25.10 -0.72
CA LEU A 117 14.21 -24.48 -1.24
C LEU A 117 15.42 -24.85 -0.37
N GLU A 118 15.27 -24.84 0.96
CA GLU A 118 16.33 -25.19 1.92
C GLU A 118 16.63 -26.70 1.95
N ALA A 119 15.66 -27.55 1.62
CA ALA A 119 15.85 -29.00 1.51
C ALA A 119 16.57 -29.44 0.23
N LEU A 120 16.83 -28.53 -0.73
CA LEU A 120 17.61 -28.83 -1.92
C LEU A 120 19.04 -29.22 -1.52
N ASP A 121 19.55 -30.31 -2.11
CA ASP A 121 20.91 -30.81 -1.84
C ASP A 121 21.94 -29.65 -1.83
N PRO A 122 22.80 -29.53 -0.81
CA PRO A 122 23.82 -28.48 -0.74
C PRO A 122 24.74 -28.41 -1.96
N ALA A 123 25.03 -29.55 -2.62
CA ALA A 123 25.84 -29.63 -3.82
C ALA A 123 25.09 -29.24 -5.11
N ALA A 124 23.75 -29.16 -5.08
CA ALA A 124 22.97 -28.74 -6.24
C ALA A 124 23.13 -27.22 -6.51
N PRO A 125 23.16 -26.81 -7.79
CA PRO A 125 23.32 -25.41 -8.14
C PRO A 125 22.09 -24.59 -7.72
N ARG A 126 22.34 -23.42 -7.14
CA ARG A 126 21.32 -22.40 -6.83
C ARG A 126 21.49 -21.26 -7.81
N ASP A 127 20.56 -21.14 -8.74
CA ASP A 127 20.56 -20.09 -9.75
C ASP A 127 19.77 -18.86 -9.28
N ALA A 128 19.71 -17.82 -10.12
CA ALA A 128 19.00 -16.61 -9.77
C ALA A 128 17.49 -16.84 -9.53
N ARG A 129 16.85 -17.83 -10.18
CA ARG A 129 15.42 -18.13 -10.00
C ARG A 129 15.15 -18.72 -8.62
N TRP A 130 16.04 -19.59 -8.14
CA TRP A 130 15.97 -20.13 -6.78
C TRP A 130 15.98 -19.00 -5.74
N HIS A 131 16.89 -18.04 -5.93
CA HIS A 131 17.00 -16.88 -5.04
C HIS A 131 15.80 -15.94 -5.11
N LEU A 132 15.23 -15.72 -6.30
CA LEU A 132 13.99 -14.94 -6.44
C LEU A 132 12.78 -15.62 -5.80
N ALA A 133 12.65 -16.95 -5.90
CA ALA A 133 11.59 -17.69 -5.23
C ALA A 133 11.70 -17.57 -3.70
N LEU A 134 12.92 -17.70 -3.17
CA LEU A 134 13.21 -17.49 -1.75
C LEU A 134 12.84 -16.07 -1.31
N ALA A 135 13.25 -15.05 -2.06
CA ALA A 135 12.94 -13.67 -1.77
C ALA A 135 11.43 -13.40 -1.74
N LYS A 136 10.66 -13.93 -2.71
CA LYS A 136 9.20 -13.79 -2.78
C LYS A 136 8.51 -14.41 -1.56
N ALA A 137 8.96 -15.58 -1.11
CA ALA A 137 8.42 -16.21 0.09
C ALA A 137 8.74 -15.39 1.36
N ARG A 138 9.98 -14.92 1.48
CA ARG A 138 10.43 -14.11 2.63
C ARG A 138 9.69 -12.78 2.76
N ILE A 139 9.42 -12.08 1.65
CA ILE A 139 8.61 -10.85 1.66
C ILE A 139 7.26 -11.11 2.32
N LYS A 140 6.63 -12.24 1.99
CA LYS A 140 5.29 -12.60 2.49
C LYS A 140 5.30 -13.05 3.95
N LEU A 141 6.45 -13.45 4.46
CA LEU A 141 6.70 -13.78 5.86
C LEU A 141 7.34 -12.63 6.64
N PHE A 142 7.42 -11.43 6.04
CA PHE A 142 7.99 -10.22 6.64
C PHE A 142 9.49 -10.32 7.02
N ASP A 143 10.23 -11.27 6.43
CA ASP A 143 11.69 -11.39 6.55
C ASP A 143 12.39 -10.48 5.53
N PHE A 144 12.37 -9.17 5.78
CA PHE A 144 12.85 -8.15 4.84
C PHE A 144 14.37 -8.15 4.66
N GLU A 145 15.14 -8.41 5.71
CA GLU A 145 16.60 -8.57 5.61
C GLU A 145 16.96 -9.79 4.76
N GLY A 146 16.31 -10.93 5.02
CA GLY A 146 16.49 -12.14 4.24
C GLY A 146 16.03 -11.98 2.79
N THR A 147 15.02 -11.17 2.51
CA THR A 147 14.62 -10.75 1.16
C THR A 147 15.73 -10.01 0.46
N VAL A 148 16.30 -8.96 1.08
CA VAL A 148 17.40 -8.19 0.49
C VAL A 148 18.56 -9.11 0.14
N LYS A 149 18.99 -9.96 1.08
CA LYS A 149 20.07 -10.93 0.86
C LYS A 149 19.80 -11.87 -0.30
N ALA A 150 18.59 -12.43 -0.38
CA ALA A 150 18.21 -13.33 -1.46
C ALA A 150 18.17 -12.60 -2.81
N CYS A 151 17.59 -11.41 -2.88
CA CYS A 151 17.58 -10.62 -4.11
C CYS A 151 18.97 -10.15 -4.54
N SER A 152 19.87 -9.79 -3.62
CA SER A 152 21.26 -9.44 -3.96
C SER A 152 21.98 -10.61 -4.62
N MET A 153 21.76 -11.84 -4.14
CA MET A 153 22.32 -13.02 -4.81
C MET A 153 21.68 -13.29 -6.17
N ALA A 154 20.35 -13.14 -6.28
CA ALA A 154 19.67 -13.24 -7.58
C ALA A 154 20.22 -12.21 -8.60
N LEU A 155 20.49 -10.99 -8.16
CA LEU A 155 21.08 -9.93 -8.97
C LEU A 155 22.49 -10.29 -9.45
N ALA A 156 23.34 -10.80 -8.55
CA ALA A 156 24.70 -11.23 -8.88
C ALA A 156 24.72 -12.37 -9.91
N LEU A 157 23.73 -13.26 -9.86
CA LEU A 157 23.59 -14.41 -10.77
C LEU A 157 22.76 -14.11 -12.02
N ALA A 158 22.20 -12.90 -12.17
CA ALA A 158 21.28 -12.58 -13.27
C ALA A 158 21.96 -12.57 -14.66
N GLY A 159 23.27 -12.31 -14.72
CA GLY A 159 23.97 -12.12 -15.98
C GLY A 159 23.30 -11.03 -16.85
N PRO A 160 23.05 -11.29 -18.15
CA PRO A 160 22.38 -10.35 -19.04
C PRO A 160 20.84 -10.37 -18.94
N ASP A 161 20.24 -11.22 -18.09
CA ASP A 161 18.78 -11.33 -17.98
C ASP A 161 18.18 -10.11 -17.27
N ARG A 162 17.62 -9.19 -18.08
CA ARG A 162 16.96 -7.97 -17.60
C ARG A 162 15.74 -8.24 -16.75
N SER A 163 15.02 -9.35 -16.97
CA SER A 163 13.81 -9.69 -16.20
C SER A 163 14.17 -10.11 -14.77
N ILE A 164 15.19 -10.95 -14.62
CA ILE A 164 15.70 -11.38 -13.32
C ILE A 164 16.29 -10.19 -12.56
N ARG A 165 17.13 -9.38 -13.23
CA ARG A 165 17.70 -8.15 -12.65
C ARG A 165 16.60 -7.23 -12.13
N ARG A 166 15.56 -6.98 -12.94
CA ARG A 166 14.43 -6.13 -12.56
C ARG A 166 13.69 -6.68 -11.34
N GLN A 167 13.38 -7.99 -11.32
CA GLN A 167 12.73 -8.63 -10.18
C GLN A 167 13.58 -8.55 -8.91
N ALA A 168 14.90 -8.72 -9.03
CA ALA A 168 15.82 -8.63 -7.91
C ALA A 168 15.88 -7.20 -7.35
N LEU A 169 16.04 -6.19 -8.20
CA LEU A 169 16.10 -4.78 -7.78
C LEU A 169 14.79 -4.32 -7.13
N LEU A 170 13.63 -4.70 -7.68
CA LEU A 170 12.34 -4.41 -7.03
C LEU A 170 12.17 -5.11 -5.68
N GLY A 171 12.64 -6.35 -5.56
CA GLY A 171 12.62 -7.09 -4.30
C GLY A 171 13.54 -6.46 -3.24
N MET A 172 14.74 -6.01 -3.65
CA MET A 172 15.65 -5.25 -2.79
C MET A 172 15.05 -3.92 -2.37
N ALA A 173 14.51 -3.14 -3.32
CA ALA A 173 13.86 -1.87 -3.02
C ALA A 173 12.73 -2.04 -1.99
N HIS A 174 11.86 -3.06 -2.16
CA HIS A 174 10.83 -3.39 -1.18
C HIS A 174 11.44 -3.73 0.18
N GLY A 175 12.40 -4.65 0.23
CA GLY A 175 13.03 -5.08 1.48
C GLY A 175 13.68 -3.91 2.23
N PHE A 176 14.43 -3.07 1.52
CA PHE A 176 15.06 -1.86 2.07
C PHE A 176 14.03 -0.85 2.56
N MET A 177 12.95 -0.60 1.81
CA MET A 177 11.85 0.28 2.26
C MET A 177 11.21 -0.23 3.56
N LYS A 178 11.05 -1.54 3.73
CA LYS A 178 10.41 -2.12 4.91
C LYS A 178 11.33 -2.27 6.11
N HIS A 179 12.63 -2.39 5.88
CA HIS A 179 13.65 -2.45 6.93
C HIS A 179 14.14 -1.05 7.39
N GLY A 180 13.82 0.01 6.64
CA GLY A 180 14.17 1.40 6.98
C GLY A 180 15.43 1.93 6.29
N SER A 181 16.05 1.14 5.40
CA SER A 181 17.21 1.50 4.57
C SER A 181 16.76 2.26 3.31
N HIS A 182 16.10 3.40 3.49
CA HIS A 182 15.41 4.10 2.41
C HIS A 182 16.35 4.65 1.31
N ALA A 183 17.59 5.02 1.66
CA ALA A 183 18.56 5.50 0.68
C ALA A 183 18.97 4.37 -0.28
N GLU A 184 19.19 3.16 0.24
CA GLU A 184 19.50 1.98 -0.54
C GLU A 184 18.32 1.54 -1.42
N ALA A 185 17.08 1.74 -0.95
CA ALA A 185 15.90 1.55 -1.77
C ALA A 185 15.87 2.53 -2.96
N ALA A 186 16.21 3.80 -2.73
CA ALA A 186 16.30 4.81 -3.80
C ALA A 186 17.33 4.40 -4.86
N LEU A 187 18.50 3.92 -4.45
CA LEU A 187 19.54 3.41 -5.36
C LEU A 187 19.03 2.26 -6.24
N CYS A 188 18.29 1.30 -5.66
CA CYS A 188 17.71 0.19 -6.42
C CYS A 188 16.74 0.70 -7.51
N HIS A 189 15.95 1.73 -7.20
CA HIS A 189 15.05 2.36 -8.16
C HIS A 189 15.80 3.16 -9.23
N ARG A 190 16.87 3.87 -8.88
CA ARG A 190 17.73 4.57 -9.86
C ARG A 190 18.34 3.59 -10.86
N MET A 191 18.85 2.45 -10.40
CA MET A 191 19.39 1.40 -11.28
C MET A 191 18.33 0.85 -12.25
N LEU A 192 17.08 0.67 -11.79
CA LEU A 192 15.97 0.29 -12.67
C LEU A 192 15.69 1.33 -13.75
N LEU A 193 15.75 2.61 -13.36
CA LEU A 193 15.49 3.73 -14.26
C LEU A 193 16.67 4.01 -15.21
N ASP A 194 17.90 3.62 -14.85
CA ASP A 194 19.06 3.63 -15.75
C ASP A 194 18.90 2.59 -16.87
N ASP A 195 18.38 1.39 -16.52
CA ASP A 195 18.11 0.31 -17.48
C ASP A 195 16.89 0.60 -18.37
N GLU A 196 15.85 1.25 -17.84
CA GLU A 196 14.63 1.63 -18.57
C GLU A 196 14.16 3.05 -18.16
N PRO A 197 14.56 4.09 -18.90
CA PRO A 197 14.30 5.49 -18.54
C PRO A 197 12.84 5.97 -18.66
N ARG A 198 11.91 5.06 -18.99
CA ARG A 198 10.45 5.27 -18.99
C ARG A 198 9.74 4.51 -17.86
N ASP A 199 10.47 3.82 -16.98
CA ASP A 199 9.88 3.13 -15.83
C ASP A 199 9.45 4.16 -14.78
N LEU A 200 8.23 4.70 -14.97
CA LEU A 200 7.64 5.69 -14.07
C LEU A 200 7.48 5.14 -12.64
N GLY A 201 7.26 3.83 -12.49
CA GLY A 201 7.24 3.18 -11.18
C GLY A 201 8.60 3.27 -10.48
N ALA A 202 9.69 3.10 -11.22
CA ALA A 202 11.04 3.30 -10.70
C ALA A 202 11.34 4.77 -10.40
N ALA A 203 10.97 5.71 -11.27
CA ALA A 203 11.19 7.14 -11.03
C ALA A 203 10.46 7.64 -9.77
N VAL A 204 9.17 7.30 -9.64
CA VAL A 204 8.38 7.62 -8.44
C VAL A 204 8.94 6.91 -7.20
N GLY A 205 9.36 5.65 -7.35
CA GLY A 205 9.97 4.87 -6.28
C GLY A 205 11.27 5.48 -5.74
N ALA A 206 12.14 5.98 -6.62
CA ALA A 206 13.38 6.66 -6.25
C ALA A 206 13.09 7.94 -5.45
N ALA A 207 12.28 8.85 -6.00
CA ALA A 207 11.91 10.10 -5.33
C ALA A 207 11.22 9.87 -3.98
N HIS A 208 10.31 8.90 -3.90
CA HIS A 208 9.63 8.58 -2.64
C HIS A 208 10.59 8.00 -1.60
N ALA A 209 11.48 7.09 -1.99
CA ALA A 209 12.48 6.52 -1.11
C ALA A 209 13.49 7.58 -0.61
N SER A 210 13.93 8.49 -1.48
CA SER A 210 14.78 9.64 -1.10
C SER A 210 14.06 10.58 -0.12
N SER A 211 12.75 10.79 -0.29
CA SER A 211 11.93 11.57 0.64
C SER A 211 11.85 10.89 2.01
N TRP A 212 11.64 9.57 2.08
CA TRP A 212 11.70 8.81 3.33
C TRP A 212 13.07 8.86 4.01
N ALA A 213 14.14 8.85 3.22
CA ALA A 213 15.50 8.93 3.71
C ALA A 213 15.85 10.31 4.25
N CYS A 214 15.07 11.34 3.90
CA CYS A 214 15.46 12.75 3.98
C CYS A 214 16.79 13.02 3.24
N ASP A 215 17.02 12.32 2.12
CA ASP A 215 18.17 12.53 1.23
C ASP A 215 17.79 13.56 0.17
N TRP A 216 17.83 14.85 0.53
CA TRP A 216 17.33 15.90 -0.35
C TRP A 216 18.25 16.24 -1.52
N ALA A 217 19.55 15.99 -1.39
CA ALA A 217 20.46 16.07 -2.53
C ALA A 217 20.10 15.02 -3.59
N GLY A 218 19.89 13.77 -3.18
CA GLY A 218 19.41 12.71 -4.07
C GLY A 218 17.99 12.96 -4.60
N LEU A 219 17.11 13.51 -3.76
CA LEU A 219 15.72 13.83 -4.13
C LEU A 219 15.65 14.85 -5.28
N ALA A 220 16.52 15.87 -5.29
CA ALA A 220 16.55 16.85 -6.37
C ALA A 220 16.86 16.19 -7.73
N GLU A 221 17.84 15.29 -7.77
CA GLU A 221 18.14 14.49 -8.97
C GLU A 221 16.96 13.58 -9.34
N ASP A 222 16.35 12.93 -8.35
CA ASP A 222 15.21 12.05 -8.58
C ASP A 222 13.98 12.82 -9.12
N PHE A 223 13.78 14.09 -8.74
CA PHE A 223 12.74 14.95 -9.30
C PHE A 223 13.01 15.32 -10.76
N ASP A 224 14.25 15.67 -11.11
CA ASP A 224 14.61 15.93 -12.51
C ASP A 224 14.37 14.69 -13.37
N ARG A 225 14.76 13.52 -12.87
CA ARG A 225 14.54 12.23 -13.55
C ARG A 225 13.06 11.88 -13.64
N LEU A 226 12.27 12.16 -12.62
CA LEU A 226 10.82 11.97 -12.61
C LEU A 226 10.14 12.87 -13.65
N ALA A 227 10.47 14.16 -13.70
CA ALA A 227 9.93 15.09 -14.69
C ALA A 227 10.26 14.65 -16.12
N GLN A 228 11.51 14.26 -16.39
CA GLN A 228 11.91 13.70 -17.69
C GLN A 228 11.16 12.40 -18.01
N CYS A 229 10.95 11.53 -17.01
CA CYS A 229 10.19 10.30 -17.18
C CYS A 229 8.72 10.60 -17.53
N ILE A 230 8.08 11.54 -16.84
CA ILE A 230 6.69 11.97 -17.12
C ILE A 230 6.58 12.45 -18.57
N GLN A 231 7.45 13.36 -19.00
CA GLN A 231 7.47 13.87 -20.38
C GLN A 231 7.60 12.74 -21.41
N ARG A 232 8.49 11.77 -21.16
CA ARG A 232 8.69 10.61 -22.05
C ARG A 232 7.45 9.71 -22.07
N VAL A 233 6.79 9.51 -20.94
CA VAL A 233 5.59 8.67 -20.86
C VAL A 233 4.41 9.35 -21.57
N GLU A 234 4.20 10.65 -21.36
CA GLU A 234 3.15 11.42 -22.03
C GLU A 234 3.29 11.36 -23.55
N ALA A 235 4.52 11.47 -24.06
CA ALA A 235 4.81 11.38 -25.49
C ALA A 235 4.53 9.99 -26.13
N THR A 236 4.22 8.96 -25.34
CA THR A 236 4.06 7.58 -25.83
C THR A 236 2.62 7.12 -26.04
N GLU A 237 1.63 8.01 -25.90
CA GLU A 237 0.18 7.81 -26.09
C GLU A 237 -0.27 6.38 -26.45
N GLY A 238 -0.45 5.52 -25.44
CA GLY A 238 -1.03 4.18 -25.62
C GLY A 238 -0.04 3.01 -25.73
N GLN A 239 1.27 3.25 -25.67
CA GLN A 239 2.25 2.16 -25.54
C GLN A 239 2.17 1.46 -24.18
N THR A 240 2.59 0.19 -24.14
CA THR A 240 2.76 -0.53 -22.88
C THR A 240 3.95 0.06 -22.13
N LEU A 241 3.68 0.63 -20.96
CA LEU A 241 4.73 1.20 -20.12
C LEU A 241 5.43 0.13 -19.29
N PRO A 242 6.75 0.27 -19.10
CA PRO A 242 7.49 -0.57 -18.18
C PRO A 242 7.12 -0.23 -16.73
N GLY A 243 7.06 -1.29 -15.92
CA GLY A 243 6.78 -1.18 -14.49
C GLY A 243 5.33 -0.90 -14.12
N VAL A 244 5.09 -0.85 -12.81
CA VAL A 244 3.77 -0.62 -12.22
C VAL A 244 3.83 0.70 -11.46
N VAL A 245 2.98 1.63 -11.85
CA VAL A 245 2.83 2.92 -11.19
C VAL A 245 1.94 2.73 -9.98
N ASN A 246 2.33 3.30 -8.85
CA ASN A 246 1.43 3.52 -7.73
C ASN A 246 1.21 5.03 -7.60
N GLY A 247 -0.05 5.47 -7.69
CA GLY A 247 -0.40 6.88 -7.57
C GLY A 247 -0.18 7.47 -6.18
N PHE A 248 -0.18 6.64 -5.12
CA PHE A 248 -0.08 7.14 -3.74
C PHE A 248 1.23 7.88 -3.45
N PRO A 249 2.42 7.33 -3.74
CA PRO A 249 3.67 8.08 -3.57
C PRO A 249 3.71 9.40 -4.34
N LEU A 250 3.10 9.48 -5.53
CA LEU A 250 3.14 10.71 -6.33
C LEU A 250 2.37 11.87 -5.65
N ILE A 251 1.29 11.56 -4.92
CA ILE A 251 0.53 12.56 -4.12
C ILE A 251 1.43 13.25 -3.08
N THR A 252 2.47 12.59 -2.61
CA THR A 252 3.38 13.17 -1.61
C THR A 252 4.48 14.03 -2.24
N LEU A 253 4.61 14.01 -3.56
CA LEU A 253 5.73 14.57 -4.32
C LEU A 253 5.32 15.76 -5.19
N THR A 254 4.03 15.91 -5.52
CA THR A 254 3.53 17.02 -6.33
C THR A 254 2.16 17.48 -5.85
N ASP A 255 1.89 18.76 -6.04
CA ASP A 255 0.59 19.39 -5.82
C ASP A 255 -0.15 19.67 -7.14
N ASP A 256 0.33 19.13 -8.27
CA ASP A 256 -0.27 19.33 -9.58
C ASP A 256 -1.44 18.35 -9.82
N PRO A 257 -2.70 18.82 -9.82
CA PRO A 257 -3.86 17.95 -9.99
C PRO A 257 -3.90 17.24 -11.34
N GLU A 258 -3.36 17.85 -12.40
CA GLU A 258 -3.39 17.29 -13.76
C GLU A 258 -2.46 16.08 -13.84
N VAL A 259 -1.25 16.20 -13.29
CA VAL A 259 -0.28 15.10 -13.18
C VAL A 259 -0.85 13.97 -12.32
N LEU A 260 -1.47 14.30 -11.18
CA LEU A 260 -2.09 13.30 -10.29
C LEU A 260 -3.26 12.57 -10.97
N HIS A 261 -4.07 13.28 -11.76
CA HIS A 261 -5.17 12.69 -12.52
C HIS A 261 -4.66 11.76 -13.61
N TRP A 262 -3.71 12.21 -14.41
CA TRP A 262 -3.05 11.41 -15.44
C TRP A 262 -2.44 10.14 -14.87
N ALA A 263 -1.64 10.25 -13.79
CA ALA A 263 -0.98 9.11 -13.16
C ALA A 263 -1.99 8.13 -12.54
N SER A 264 -3.11 8.62 -12.00
CA SER A 264 -4.16 7.77 -11.44
C SER A 264 -4.89 7.00 -12.55
N ARG A 265 -5.15 7.61 -13.71
CA ARG A 265 -5.70 6.90 -14.88
C ARG A 265 -4.74 5.82 -15.39
N LEU A 266 -3.44 6.09 -15.37
CA LEU A 266 -2.44 5.10 -15.74
C LEU A 266 -2.38 3.94 -14.73
N THR A 267 -2.34 4.26 -13.43
CA THR A 267 -2.38 3.29 -12.34
C THR A 267 -3.61 2.39 -12.46
N CYS A 268 -4.79 2.97 -12.70
CA CYS A 268 -6.03 2.23 -12.94
C CYS A 268 -5.86 1.22 -14.07
N ARG A 269 -5.38 1.66 -15.24
CA ARG A 269 -5.25 0.81 -16.44
C ARG A 269 -4.30 -0.36 -16.22
N GLN A 270 -3.21 -0.14 -15.47
CA GLN A 270 -2.24 -1.19 -15.16
C GLN A 270 -2.78 -2.18 -14.14
N GLN A 271 -3.40 -1.71 -13.05
CA GLN A 271 -3.89 -2.58 -11.97
C GLN A 271 -5.10 -3.43 -12.37
N THR A 272 -5.98 -2.92 -13.23
CA THR A 272 -7.14 -3.68 -13.70
C THR A 272 -6.84 -4.52 -14.95
N GLY A 273 -5.57 -4.67 -15.34
CA GLY A 273 -5.17 -5.51 -16.48
C GLY A 273 -5.81 -5.11 -17.81
N ARG A 274 -6.13 -3.81 -17.98
CA ARG A 274 -6.94 -3.29 -19.09
C ARG A 274 -8.27 -4.03 -19.27
N MET A 275 -8.84 -4.58 -18.20
CA MET A 275 -10.18 -5.16 -18.23
C MET A 275 -11.12 -4.17 -18.93
N ALA A 276 -11.82 -4.65 -19.96
CA ALA A 276 -12.82 -3.85 -20.63
C ALA A 276 -13.81 -3.37 -19.57
N ALA A 277 -13.94 -2.05 -19.41
CA ALA A 277 -14.85 -1.49 -18.43
C ALA A 277 -16.25 -2.06 -18.70
N VAL A 278 -16.82 -2.75 -17.73
CA VAL A 278 -18.21 -3.18 -17.81
C VAL A 278 -19.04 -1.89 -17.84
N PRO A 279 -19.81 -1.61 -18.90
CA PRO A 279 -20.56 -0.36 -18.97
C PRO A 279 -21.54 -0.28 -17.81
N ARG A 280 -21.72 0.93 -17.24
CA ARG A 280 -22.75 1.18 -16.25
C ARG A 280 -24.10 0.82 -16.86
N ARG A 281 -24.82 -0.10 -16.22
CA ARG A 281 -26.20 -0.41 -16.58
C ARG A 281 -27.10 0.59 -15.87
N ALA A 282 -27.47 1.67 -16.55
CA ALA A 282 -28.35 2.71 -16.03
C ALA A 282 -29.68 2.16 -15.48
N GLU A 283 -30.15 1.03 -16.04
CA GLU A 283 -31.40 0.37 -15.66
C GLU A 283 -31.27 -0.67 -14.52
N MET A 284 -30.06 -0.88 -13.97
CA MET A 284 -29.86 -1.89 -12.93
C MET A 284 -30.54 -1.44 -11.63
N LYS A 285 -31.78 -1.90 -11.43
CA LYS A 285 -32.53 -1.77 -10.18
C LYS A 285 -32.14 -2.90 -9.24
N VAL A 286 -31.58 -2.54 -8.09
CA VAL A 286 -31.29 -3.51 -7.02
C VAL A 286 -32.51 -3.59 -6.11
N PRO A 287 -33.10 -4.79 -5.92
CA PRO A 287 -34.21 -4.96 -4.99
C PRO A 287 -33.81 -4.49 -3.58
N ARG A 288 -34.71 -3.78 -2.89
CA ARG A 288 -34.53 -3.31 -1.51
C ARG A 288 -35.42 -4.11 -0.57
N PRO A 289 -34.91 -5.18 0.06
CA PRO A 289 -35.67 -5.89 1.09
C PRO A 289 -36.11 -4.90 2.17
N GLN A 290 -37.40 -4.93 2.53
CA GLN A 290 -37.97 -4.04 3.54
C GLN A 290 -37.81 -2.54 3.21
N GLY A 291 -37.55 -2.18 1.95
CA GLY A 291 -37.35 -0.79 1.51
C GLY A 291 -35.98 -0.19 1.86
N ARG A 292 -35.08 -0.93 2.51
CA ARG A 292 -33.77 -0.42 2.96
C ARG A 292 -32.70 -0.44 1.88
N VAL A 293 -31.84 0.56 1.89
CA VAL A 293 -30.67 0.63 1.01
C VAL A 293 -29.50 -0.14 1.65
N ARG A 294 -28.95 -1.12 0.92
CA ARG A 294 -27.73 -1.81 1.33
C ARG A 294 -26.49 -1.02 0.93
N ILE A 295 -25.70 -0.61 1.90
CA ILE A 295 -24.41 0.04 1.72
C ILE A 295 -23.31 -1.00 1.94
N GLY A 296 -22.47 -1.23 0.93
CA GLY A 296 -21.29 -2.07 1.03
C GLY A 296 -20.04 -1.21 1.19
N LEU A 297 -19.17 -1.51 2.15
CA LEU A 297 -17.86 -0.85 2.27
C LEU A 297 -16.75 -1.89 2.07
N VAL A 298 -15.84 -1.61 1.14
CA VAL A 298 -14.69 -2.47 0.83
C VAL A 298 -13.43 -1.81 1.37
N SER A 299 -12.81 -2.44 2.36
CA SER A 299 -11.57 -1.94 2.94
C SER A 299 -10.74 -3.08 3.53
N SER A 300 -9.42 -2.89 3.51
CA SER A 300 -8.47 -3.73 4.24
C SER A 300 -7.99 -3.07 5.53
N ASP A 301 -8.67 -2.01 5.99
CA ASP A 301 -8.28 -1.18 7.14
C ASP A 301 -9.28 -1.25 8.31
N PHE A 302 -10.20 -2.21 8.33
CA PHE A 302 -11.12 -2.42 9.45
C PHE A 302 -10.43 -3.14 10.63
N HIS A 303 -9.36 -2.54 11.11
CA HIS A 303 -8.53 -2.95 12.24
C HIS A 303 -7.94 -1.69 12.88
N ASN A 304 -6.94 -1.77 13.77
CA ASN A 304 -6.29 -0.59 14.35
C ASN A 304 -5.48 0.20 13.32
N HIS A 305 -6.19 0.97 12.49
CA HIS A 305 -5.70 1.74 11.37
C HIS A 305 -6.41 3.10 11.29
N ALA A 306 -5.76 4.09 10.68
CA ALA A 306 -6.27 5.45 10.54
C ALA A 306 -7.73 5.51 10.02
N THR A 307 -8.04 4.80 8.94
CA THR A 307 -9.39 4.72 8.35
C THR A 307 -10.46 4.31 9.37
N ALA A 308 -10.20 3.25 10.13
CA ALA A 308 -11.11 2.75 11.16
C ALA A 308 -11.29 3.73 12.31
N ILE A 309 -10.21 4.40 12.74
CA ILE A 309 -10.23 5.41 13.82
C ILE A 309 -11.14 6.60 13.44
N LEU A 310 -11.13 6.99 12.16
CA LEU A 310 -11.95 8.08 11.66
C LEU A 310 -13.43 7.71 11.59
N VAL A 311 -13.75 6.52 11.06
CA VAL A 311 -15.13 6.18 10.63
C VAL A 311 -15.96 5.44 11.68
N ALA A 312 -15.38 4.90 12.76
CA ALA A 312 -16.07 4.00 13.67
C ALA A 312 -17.42 4.53 14.17
N GLU A 313 -17.46 5.73 14.75
CA GLU A 313 -18.70 6.35 15.25
C GLU A 313 -19.70 6.61 14.11
N CYS A 314 -19.23 7.05 12.94
CA CYS A 314 -20.08 7.27 11.78
C CYS A 314 -20.82 5.98 11.39
N LEU A 315 -20.13 4.84 11.36
CA LEU A 315 -20.75 3.54 11.05
C LEU A 315 -21.72 3.09 12.15
N GLU A 316 -21.39 3.32 13.41
CA GLU A 316 -22.24 3.03 14.57
C GLU A 316 -23.56 3.85 14.53
N ALA A 317 -23.53 5.04 13.92
CA ALA A 317 -24.62 5.99 13.89
C ALA A 317 -25.54 5.90 12.65
N ILE A 318 -25.23 5.04 11.67
CA ILE A 318 -26.07 4.86 10.48
C ILE A 318 -27.48 4.37 10.87
N ASP A 319 -28.50 5.00 10.31
CA ASP A 319 -29.92 4.69 10.51
C ASP A 319 -30.28 3.30 9.94
N ARG A 320 -30.50 2.34 10.85
CA ARG A 320 -30.82 0.94 10.52
C ARG A 320 -32.26 0.72 10.04
N GLU A 321 -33.13 1.73 10.16
CA GLU A 321 -34.49 1.69 9.59
C GLU A 321 -34.45 1.97 8.08
N ARG A 322 -33.44 2.71 7.61
CA ARG A 322 -33.29 3.10 6.20
C ARG A 322 -32.17 2.34 5.49
N PHE A 323 -31.16 1.89 6.23
CA PHE A 323 -29.95 1.29 5.66
C PHE A 323 -29.59 -0.06 6.30
N GLU A 324 -28.90 -0.89 5.52
CA GLU A 324 -28.18 -2.08 5.99
C GLU A 324 -26.69 -1.91 5.66
N LEU A 325 -25.81 -2.13 6.65
CA LEU A 325 -24.37 -1.93 6.52
C LEU A 325 -23.65 -3.27 6.30
N TRP A 326 -23.03 -3.42 5.14
CA TRP A 326 -22.28 -4.61 4.75
C TRP A 326 -20.80 -4.28 4.66
N LEU A 327 -19.95 -4.95 5.45
CA LEU A 327 -18.51 -4.70 5.48
C LEU A 327 -17.75 -5.86 4.85
N TYR A 328 -16.95 -5.55 3.84
CA TYR A 328 -16.06 -6.47 3.13
C TYR A 328 -14.62 -6.17 3.55
N SER A 329 -14.10 -6.96 4.49
CA SER A 329 -12.81 -6.73 5.14
C SER A 329 -11.71 -7.57 4.48
N GLY A 330 -10.67 -6.92 3.98
CA GLY A 330 -9.47 -7.59 3.41
C GLY A 330 -8.24 -7.56 4.33
N GLY A 331 -8.36 -6.89 5.48
CA GLY A 331 -7.28 -6.68 6.43
C GLY A 331 -7.17 -7.80 7.46
N PRO A 332 -6.10 -7.81 8.26
CA PRO A 332 -5.93 -8.79 9.33
C PRO A 332 -7.01 -8.62 10.41
N ASP A 333 -7.36 -9.74 11.06
CA ASP A 333 -8.01 -9.69 12.37
C ASP A 333 -6.95 -9.46 13.44
N ASP A 334 -6.80 -8.21 13.86
CA ASP A 334 -5.82 -7.82 14.88
C ASP A 334 -6.33 -7.98 16.31
N GLY A 335 -7.55 -8.51 16.50
CA GLY A 335 -8.19 -8.67 17.81
C GLY A 335 -8.47 -7.34 18.53
N SER A 336 -8.37 -6.20 17.85
CA SER A 336 -8.51 -4.89 18.48
C SER A 336 -9.96 -4.59 18.87
N ALA A 337 -10.12 -3.81 19.94
CA ALA A 337 -11.42 -3.28 20.35
C ALA A 337 -12.08 -2.43 19.23
N LEU A 338 -11.27 -1.73 18.44
CA LEU A 338 -11.75 -0.93 17.30
C LEU A 338 -12.37 -1.81 16.21
N ARG A 339 -11.74 -2.93 15.85
CA ARG A 339 -12.32 -3.89 14.92
C ARG A 339 -13.63 -4.48 15.45
N ALA A 340 -13.66 -4.84 16.73
CA ALA A 340 -14.88 -5.36 17.37
C ALA A 340 -16.04 -4.33 17.32
N ARG A 341 -15.76 -3.05 17.59
CA ARG A 341 -16.72 -1.95 17.45
C ARG A 341 -17.30 -1.85 16.04
N ILE A 342 -16.43 -1.78 15.03
CA ILE A 342 -16.84 -1.68 13.62
C ILE A 342 -17.65 -2.91 13.20
N ARG A 343 -17.23 -4.11 13.61
CA ARG A 343 -17.96 -5.35 13.32
C ARG A 343 -19.35 -5.38 13.95
N ALA A 344 -19.52 -4.84 15.16
CA ALA A 344 -20.82 -4.73 15.82
C ALA A 344 -21.75 -3.70 15.15
N ALA A 345 -21.18 -2.68 14.50
CA ALA A 345 -21.94 -1.71 13.70
C ALA A 345 -22.50 -2.33 12.41
N ALA A 346 -21.87 -3.37 11.87
CA ALA A 346 -22.28 -4.01 10.62
C ALA A 346 -23.56 -4.84 10.75
N THR A 347 -24.42 -4.77 9.74
CA THR A 347 -25.50 -5.74 9.51
C THR A 347 -24.93 -7.09 9.06
N ALA A 348 -23.88 -7.05 8.23
CA ALA A 348 -23.18 -8.25 7.77
C ALA A 348 -21.67 -7.97 7.59
N TRP A 349 -20.86 -9.00 7.83
CA TRP A 349 -19.41 -8.95 7.73
C TRP A 349 -18.91 -10.09 6.83
N CYS A 350 -18.01 -9.77 5.90
CA CYS A 350 -17.39 -10.72 4.98
C CYS A 350 -15.87 -10.56 5.01
N GLU A 351 -15.16 -11.63 5.37
CA GLU A 351 -13.72 -11.70 5.16
C GLU A 351 -13.42 -11.93 3.67
N THR A 352 -12.47 -11.18 3.13
CA THR A 352 -12.21 -11.15 1.69
C THR A 352 -10.77 -11.47 1.29
N ALA A 353 -9.90 -11.72 2.26
CA ALA A 353 -8.48 -12.01 2.04
C ALA A 353 -8.28 -13.18 1.07
N ASP A 354 -9.10 -14.23 1.19
CA ASP A 354 -9.00 -15.46 0.38
C ASP A 354 -9.90 -15.44 -0.87
N LEU A 355 -10.66 -14.37 -1.10
CA LEU A 355 -11.58 -14.29 -2.23
C LEU A 355 -10.88 -13.71 -3.45
N THR A 356 -11.00 -14.39 -4.59
CA THR A 356 -10.60 -13.82 -5.88
C THR A 356 -11.46 -12.59 -6.22
N SER A 357 -10.97 -11.75 -7.13
CA SER A 357 -11.70 -10.56 -7.62
C SER A 357 -13.10 -10.91 -8.14
N GLY A 358 -13.19 -12.00 -8.91
CA GLY A 358 -14.45 -12.49 -9.49
C GLY A 358 -15.41 -13.07 -8.44
N ASP A 359 -14.88 -13.77 -7.43
CA ASP A 359 -15.69 -14.33 -6.34
C ASP A 359 -16.27 -13.25 -5.45
N LEU A 360 -15.45 -12.28 -5.05
CA LEU A 360 -15.91 -11.14 -4.27
C LEU A 360 -16.93 -10.30 -5.06
N ALA A 361 -16.69 -10.05 -6.35
CA ALA A 361 -17.65 -9.34 -7.19
C ALA A 361 -18.99 -10.10 -7.33
N ARG A 362 -18.98 -11.44 -7.43
CA ARG A 362 -20.20 -12.25 -7.40
C ARG A 362 -20.90 -12.13 -6.06
N ARG A 363 -20.15 -12.28 -4.96
CA ARG A 363 -20.70 -12.17 -3.61
C ARG A 363 -21.40 -10.83 -3.37
N ILE A 364 -20.77 -9.72 -3.73
CA ILE A 364 -21.36 -8.37 -3.60
C ILE A 364 -22.67 -8.24 -4.39
N ARG A 365 -22.76 -8.84 -5.60
CA ARG A 365 -24.00 -8.87 -6.38
C ARG A 365 -25.09 -9.70 -5.70
N ASP A 366 -24.74 -10.88 -5.19
CA ASP A 366 -25.67 -11.78 -4.51
C ASP A 366 -26.19 -11.16 -3.21
N ASP A 367 -25.35 -10.39 -2.53
CA ASP A 367 -25.68 -9.60 -1.35
C ASP A 367 -26.56 -8.37 -1.68
N ARG A 368 -26.79 -8.08 -2.98
CA ARG A 368 -27.65 -7.00 -3.49
C ARG A 368 -27.27 -5.63 -2.92
N ILE A 369 -25.98 -5.31 -2.96
CA ILE A 369 -25.50 -4.00 -2.54
C ILE A 369 -26.01 -2.92 -3.50
N GLY A 370 -26.65 -1.89 -2.95
CA GLY A 370 -27.18 -0.74 -3.70
C GLY A 370 -26.14 0.36 -3.91
N VAL A 371 -25.33 0.63 -2.90
CA VAL A 371 -24.19 1.55 -2.99
C VAL A 371 -22.94 0.86 -2.47
N LEU A 372 -21.90 0.76 -3.29
CA LEU A 372 -20.62 0.16 -2.91
C LEU A 372 -19.57 1.25 -2.80
N ILE A 373 -19.00 1.40 -1.61
CA ILE A 373 -17.98 2.38 -1.28
C ILE A 373 -16.64 1.66 -1.15
N GLU A 374 -15.69 1.99 -2.01
CA GLU A 374 -14.29 1.59 -1.83
C GLU A 374 -13.56 2.64 -1.00
N MET A 375 -12.75 2.18 -0.04
CA MET A 375 -12.08 3.05 0.93
C MET A 375 -10.56 2.97 0.86
N LYS A 376 -10.00 2.68 -0.30
CA LYS A 376 -8.58 2.34 -0.44
C LYS A 376 -7.88 3.08 -1.57
N GLY A 377 -8.56 3.37 -2.67
CA GLY A 377 -7.95 3.84 -3.92
C GLY A 377 -6.75 2.96 -4.32
N TYR A 378 -5.55 3.53 -4.30
CA TYR A 378 -4.30 2.81 -4.64
C TYR A 378 -3.36 2.55 -3.45
N THR A 379 -3.92 2.49 -2.24
CA THR A 379 -3.18 2.09 -1.04
C THR A 379 -3.04 0.56 -0.92
N LEU A 380 -2.25 0.09 0.06
CA LEU A 380 -1.99 -1.34 0.26
C LEU A 380 -3.29 -2.11 0.54
N GLY A 381 -3.48 -3.23 -0.17
CA GLY A 381 -4.66 -4.09 -0.02
C GLY A 381 -5.92 -3.50 -0.67
N ALA A 382 -5.80 -2.53 -1.58
CA ALA A 382 -6.90 -2.05 -2.40
C ALA A 382 -7.50 -3.16 -3.27
N ARG A 383 -8.80 -3.04 -3.54
CA ARG A 383 -9.58 -3.98 -4.37
C ARG A 383 -10.26 -3.28 -5.55
N MET A 384 -9.54 -2.41 -6.25
CA MET A 384 -10.05 -1.69 -7.44
C MET A 384 -10.37 -2.63 -8.60
N ASP A 385 -9.71 -3.78 -8.66
CA ASP A 385 -10.03 -4.92 -9.52
C ASP A 385 -11.48 -5.41 -9.32
N VAL A 386 -11.96 -5.49 -8.08
CA VAL A 386 -13.35 -5.87 -7.76
C VAL A 386 -14.31 -4.80 -8.25
N MET A 387 -13.98 -3.52 -8.02
CA MET A 387 -14.79 -2.39 -8.48
C MET A 387 -14.90 -2.36 -10.02
N ALA A 388 -13.88 -2.81 -10.75
CA ALA A 388 -13.90 -2.90 -12.21
C ALA A 388 -14.94 -3.90 -12.75
N HIS A 389 -15.33 -4.91 -11.95
CA HIS A 389 -16.43 -5.82 -12.28
C HIS A 389 -17.83 -5.21 -12.11
N ARG A 390 -17.91 -3.96 -11.64
CA ARG A 390 -19.14 -3.22 -11.34
C ARG A 390 -20.20 -4.03 -10.58
N PRO A 391 -19.88 -4.61 -9.42
CA PRO A 391 -20.83 -5.46 -8.69
C PRO A 391 -22.00 -4.71 -8.03
N ALA A 392 -21.98 -3.38 -7.99
CA ALA A 392 -23.09 -2.54 -7.51
C ALA A 392 -23.46 -1.44 -8.53
N PRO A 393 -24.70 -0.92 -8.52
CA PRO A 393 -25.15 0.06 -9.50
C PRO A 393 -24.55 1.45 -9.26
N VAL A 394 -24.34 1.82 -7.99
CA VAL A 394 -23.63 3.04 -7.59
C VAL A 394 -22.31 2.62 -6.94
N GLN A 395 -21.19 3.08 -7.49
CA GLN A 395 -19.86 2.85 -6.94
C GLN A 395 -19.20 4.18 -6.54
N VAL A 396 -18.65 4.23 -5.34
CA VAL A 396 -18.16 5.45 -4.71
C VAL A 396 -16.74 5.24 -4.20
N SER A 397 -15.87 6.21 -4.39
CA SER A 397 -14.59 6.30 -3.67
C SER A 397 -14.75 7.24 -2.48
N TRP A 398 -14.31 6.80 -1.30
CA TRP A 398 -14.31 7.66 -0.12
C TRP A 398 -13.23 7.30 0.90
N LEU A 399 -12.62 8.37 1.42
CA LEU A 399 -11.75 8.48 2.59
C LEU A 399 -10.31 8.01 2.43
N GLY A 400 -10.05 6.74 2.13
CA GLY A 400 -8.71 6.17 2.32
C GLY A 400 -7.62 6.62 1.33
N TYR A 401 -8.00 7.18 0.18
CA TYR A 401 -7.08 7.66 -0.84
C TYR A 401 -7.32 9.15 -1.16
N PRO A 402 -6.33 10.02 -0.97
CA PRO A 402 -6.51 11.47 -1.04
C PRO A 402 -6.37 12.02 -2.47
N GLY A 403 -7.19 11.54 -3.41
CA GLY A 403 -7.22 12.01 -4.79
C GLY A 403 -8.09 11.17 -5.72
N THR A 404 -8.28 11.62 -6.95
CA THR A 404 -8.98 10.88 -8.02
C THR A 404 -8.45 9.45 -8.17
N THR A 405 -9.34 8.47 -8.29
CA THR A 405 -8.92 7.10 -8.62
C THR A 405 -8.55 6.96 -10.09
N GLY A 406 -8.87 7.93 -10.96
CA GLY A 406 -8.64 7.77 -12.40
C GLY A 406 -9.50 6.67 -13.04
N ALA A 407 -10.43 6.06 -12.28
CA ALA A 407 -11.12 4.85 -12.68
C ALA A 407 -12.50 5.16 -13.30
N PRO A 408 -12.76 4.75 -14.54
CA PRO A 408 -14.03 5.04 -15.22
C PRO A 408 -15.22 4.22 -14.66
N PHE A 409 -14.95 3.27 -13.76
CA PHE A 409 -15.96 2.43 -13.13
C PHE A 409 -16.36 2.90 -11.73
N ILE A 410 -15.75 3.96 -11.20
CA ILE A 410 -16.23 4.64 -9.99
C ILE A 410 -17.12 5.82 -10.41
N ASP A 411 -18.34 5.89 -9.88
CA ASP A 411 -19.31 6.92 -10.27
C ASP A 411 -19.09 8.24 -9.53
N TYR A 412 -18.79 8.16 -8.23
CA TYR A 412 -18.67 9.32 -7.35
C TYR A 412 -17.40 9.29 -6.51
N PHE A 413 -16.86 10.47 -6.22
CA PHE A 413 -15.81 10.67 -5.22
C PHE A 413 -16.37 11.57 -4.11
N ILE A 414 -16.39 11.09 -2.87
CA ILE A 414 -16.88 11.88 -1.74
C ILE A 414 -15.77 12.78 -1.22
N GLY A 415 -16.00 14.09 -1.29
CA GLY A 415 -15.15 15.13 -0.74
C GLY A 415 -15.98 16.19 -0.01
N ASP A 416 -15.51 17.44 0.00
CA ASP A 416 -16.20 18.60 0.57
C ASP A 416 -15.85 19.87 -0.24
N PRO A 417 -16.46 21.03 0.05
CA PRO A 417 -16.20 22.27 -0.69
C PRO A 417 -14.74 22.74 -0.69
N VAL A 418 -13.91 22.29 0.25
CA VAL A 418 -12.51 22.70 0.39
C VAL A 418 -11.56 21.71 -0.29
N VAL A 419 -11.67 20.41 -0.01
CA VAL A 419 -10.76 19.41 -0.61
C VAL A 419 -11.09 19.08 -2.06
N THR A 420 -12.37 19.22 -2.43
CA THR A 420 -12.89 19.01 -3.78
C THR A 420 -13.85 20.14 -4.15
N PRO A 421 -13.36 21.39 -4.31
CA PRO A 421 -14.18 22.45 -4.88
C PRO A 421 -14.75 21.98 -6.23
N LEU A 422 -15.99 22.36 -6.57
CA LEU A 422 -16.64 21.82 -7.78
C LEU A 422 -15.90 22.25 -9.06
N GLU A 423 -15.15 23.34 -8.98
CA GLU A 423 -14.23 23.83 -10.01
C GLU A 423 -13.10 22.83 -10.32
N ALA A 424 -12.74 21.97 -9.36
CA ALA A 424 -11.75 20.90 -9.55
C ALA A 424 -12.31 19.66 -10.27
N GLN A 425 -13.58 19.67 -10.69
CA GLN A 425 -14.18 18.54 -11.42
C GLN A 425 -13.37 18.05 -12.65
N PRO A 426 -12.64 18.90 -13.42
CA PRO A 426 -11.76 18.42 -14.49
C PRO A 426 -10.64 17.48 -14.03
N ASP A 427 -10.18 17.63 -12.78
CA ASP A 427 -9.08 16.84 -12.19
C ASP A 427 -9.56 15.49 -11.63
N PHE A 428 -10.86 15.23 -11.66
CA PHE A 428 -11.49 14.00 -11.16
C PHE A 428 -12.15 13.21 -12.28
N THR A 429 -11.95 11.89 -12.28
CA THR A 429 -12.64 11.01 -13.23
C THR A 429 -14.07 10.75 -12.79
N GLU A 430 -14.24 10.62 -11.49
CA GLU A 430 -15.50 10.48 -10.77
C GLU A 430 -16.25 11.81 -10.73
N ARG A 431 -17.54 11.75 -10.45
CA ARG A 431 -18.31 12.96 -10.14
C ARG A 431 -18.12 13.34 -8.68
N ILE A 432 -17.70 14.59 -8.45
CA ILE A 432 -17.49 15.11 -7.10
C ILE A 432 -18.84 15.15 -6.37
N ALA A 433 -18.88 14.57 -5.18
CA ALA A 433 -20.03 14.58 -4.29
C ALA A 433 -19.60 15.16 -2.94
N GLN A 434 -20.10 16.34 -2.59
CA GLN A 434 -19.63 17.09 -1.43
C GLN A 434 -20.46 16.78 -0.17
N MET A 435 -19.76 16.40 0.89
CA MET A 435 -20.25 16.53 2.27
C MET A 435 -20.43 18.02 2.61
N PRO A 436 -21.38 18.37 3.50
CA PRO A 436 -21.69 19.78 3.77
C PRO A 436 -20.60 20.57 4.47
N HIS A 437 -19.80 19.91 5.32
CA HIS A 437 -18.81 20.58 6.18
C HIS A 437 -17.39 20.07 5.88
N CYS A 438 -17.15 18.79 6.18
CA CYS A 438 -15.86 18.12 5.95
C CYS A 438 -16.11 16.73 5.35
N TYR A 439 -15.22 16.25 4.50
CA TYR A 439 -15.25 14.90 3.94
C TYR A 439 -14.81 13.82 4.95
N GLN A 440 -14.04 14.23 5.96
CA GLN A 440 -13.41 13.36 6.94
C GLN A 440 -14.30 13.24 8.19
N PRO A 441 -14.78 12.03 8.54
CA PRO A 441 -15.47 11.82 9.80
C PRO A 441 -14.47 11.79 10.95
N ASN A 442 -14.89 12.21 12.14
CA ASN A 442 -14.11 11.99 13.35
C ASN A 442 -14.94 11.41 14.49
N ASP A 443 -14.46 10.29 15.04
CA ASP A 443 -15.00 9.67 16.25
C ASP A 443 -14.89 10.60 17.48
N SER A 444 -16.03 11.05 17.98
CA SER A 444 -16.21 11.88 19.17
C SER A 444 -15.92 11.15 20.49
N THR A 445 -15.81 9.81 20.45
CA THR A 445 -15.57 8.95 21.62
C THR A 445 -14.10 8.62 21.81
N ARG A 446 -13.20 9.19 20.99
CA ARG A 446 -11.75 8.99 21.12
C ARG A 446 -11.25 9.37 22.51
N SER A 447 -10.45 8.48 23.10
CA SER A 447 -9.85 8.74 24.41
C SER A 447 -9.00 10.01 24.41
N ARG A 448 -9.10 10.79 25.50
CA ARG A 448 -8.19 11.88 25.88
C ARG A 448 -7.48 11.51 27.18
N PRO A 449 -6.44 10.66 27.13
CA PRO A 449 -5.72 10.26 28.34
C PRO A 449 -5.00 11.47 28.94
N GLU A 450 -4.68 11.37 30.24
CA GLU A 450 -3.87 12.38 30.91
C GLU A 450 -2.50 12.51 30.22
N PRO A 451 -2.05 13.74 29.91
CA PRO A 451 -0.79 13.92 29.23
C PRO A 451 0.39 13.57 30.15
N PRO A 452 1.45 12.92 29.62
CA PRO A 452 2.70 12.80 30.35
C PRO A 452 3.36 14.18 30.50
N THR A 453 4.45 14.27 31.25
CA THR A 453 5.26 15.50 31.33
C THR A 453 6.16 15.68 30.09
N ARG A 454 6.56 16.93 29.79
CA ARG A 454 7.55 17.23 28.74
C ARG A 454 8.84 16.41 28.92
N ALA A 455 9.33 16.30 30.15
CA ALA A 455 10.54 15.53 30.48
C ALA A 455 10.40 14.04 30.17
N GLN A 456 9.25 13.41 30.48
CA GLN A 456 8.99 12.00 30.13
C GLN A 456 8.96 11.76 28.61
N CYS A 457 8.69 12.80 27.82
CA CYS A 457 8.69 12.75 26.37
C CYS A 457 10.03 13.18 25.74
N GLY A 458 11.07 13.45 26.54
CA GLY A 458 12.38 13.88 26.05
C GLY A 458 12.41 15.30 25.49
N LEU A 459 11.42 16.13 25.80
CA LEU A 459 11.43 17.55 25.46
C LEU A 459 12.31 18.32 26.46
N PRO A 460 13.14 19.28 26.00
CA PRO A 460 13.96 20.11 26.90
C PRO A 460 13.10 20.89 27.88
N ALA A 461 13.52 20.95 29.15
CA ALA A 461 12.76 21.63 30.20
C ALA A 461 12.73 23.15 30.02
N GLU A 462 13.77 23.68 29.39
CA GLU A 462 14.00 25.08 29.05
C GLU A 462 13.34 25.51 27.74
N ALA A 463 12.69 24.60 27.00
CA ALA A 463 12.04 24.92 25.75
C ALA A 463 10.89 25.92 25.98
N SER A 464 11.02 27.13 25.43
CA SER A 464 10.05 28.22 25.57
C SER A 464 8.77 27.95 24.78
N PHE A 465 8.88 27.23 23.66
CA PHE A 465 7.78 26.90 22.78
C PHE A 465 8.06 25.59 22.03
N VAL A 466 7.08 24.71 21.93
CA VAL A 466 7.21 23.40 21.26
C VAL A 466 6.38 23.40 19.98
N PHE A 467 7.04 23.58 18.84
CA PHE A 467 6.46 23.23 17.55
C PHE A 467 6.49 21.71 17.38
N ALA A 468 5.49 21.13 16.72
CA ALA A 468 5.47 19.70 16.43
C ALA A 468 5.03 19.39 15.00
N SER A 469 5.61 18.37 14.39
CA SER A 469 5.09 17.75 13.17
C SER A 469 5.20 16.24 13.30
N PHE A 470 4.07 15.58 13.52
CA PHE A 470 3.99 14.11 13.62
C PHE A 470 3.60 13.45 12.30
N ASN A 471 3.81 14.15 11.18
CA ASN A 471 3.73 13.59 9.85
C ASN A 471 4.93 12.66 9.59
N MET A 472 4.73 11.67 8.71
CA MET A 472 5.80 10.76 8.30
C MET A 472 6.89 11.51 7.52
N PRO A 473 8.18 11.09 7.60
CA PRO A 473 9.31 11.85 7.07
C PRO A 473 9.23 12.13 5.56
N TYR A 474 8.63 11.23 4.78
CA TYR A 474 8.45 11.42 3.33
C TYR A 474 7.52 12.59 2.95
N LYS A 475 6.82 13.20 3.91
CA LYS A 475 6.03 14.43 3.72
C LYS A 475 6.83 15.70 3.98
N ILE A 476 8.04 15.59 4.51
CA ILE A 476 8.91 16.72 4.85
C ILE A 476 9.80 17.00 3.64
N VAL A 477 9.38 17.96 2.81
CA VAL A 477 10.14 18.43 1.65
C VAL A 477 11.11 19.55 2.04
N PRO A 478 12.19 19.79 1.26
CA PRO A 478 13.21 20.78 1.59
C PRO A 478 12.66 22.19 1.88
N GLU A 479 11.68 22.63 1.09
CA GLU A 479 11.09 23.97 1.15
C GLU A 479 10.33 24.18 2.47
N VAL A 480 9.57 23.18 2.92
CA VAL A 480 8.84 23.23 4.20
C VAL A 480 9.80 23.18 5.38
N PHE A 481 10.86 22.38 5.30
CA PHE A 481 11.85 22.33 6.37
C PHE A 481 12.67 23.62 6.47
N GLU A 482 12.97 24.26 5.35
CA GLU A 482 13.58 25.58 5.34
C GLU A 482 12.69 26.62 6.05
N ALA A 483 11.38 26.60 5.77
CA ALA A 483 10.41 27.42 6.49
C ALA A 483 10.44 27.15 8.01
N TRP A 484 10.50 25.88 8.43
CA TRP A 484 10.62 25.52 9.84
C TRP A 484 11.93 26.00 10.47
N CYS A 485 13.05 25.94 9.74
CA CYS A 485 14.32 26.50 10.22
C CYS A 485 14.22 28.02 10.42
N ARG A 486 13.61 28.75 9.47
CA ARG A 486 13.36 30.20 9.59
C ARG A 486 12.47 30.53 10.79
N ILE A 487 11.41 29.76 11.02
CA ILE A 487 10.52 29.91 12.18
C ILE A 487 11.30 29.72 13.48
N LEU A 488 12.06 28.63 13.60
CA LEU A 488 12.85 28.35 14.80
C LEU A 488 13.90 29.44 15.06
N GLN A 489 14.59 29.93 14.03
CA GLN A 489 15.56 31.02 14.16
C GLN A 489 14.91 32.32 14.68
N ALA A 490 13.70 32.64 14.21
CA ALA A 490 12.96 33.81 14.66
C ALA A 490 12.34 33.67 16.06
N VAL A 491 12.25 32.45 16.61
CA VAL A 491 11.69 32.17 17.94
C VAL A 491 12.75 31.50 18.83
N PRO A 492 13.63 32.27 19.49
CA PRO A 492 14.68 31.72 20.36
C PRO A 492 14.11 30.85 21.49
N GLY A 493 14.81 29.74 21.80
CA GLY A 493 14.41 28.79 22.84
C GLY A 493 13.30 27.81 22.42
N SER A 494 12.73 27.93 21.23
CA SER A 494 11.75 26.96 20.73
C SER A 494 12.40 25.71 20.17
N VAL A 495 11.64 24.61 20.11
CA VAL A 495 12.09 23.33 19.52
C VAL A 495 11.07 22.82 18.51
N LEU A 496 11.51 21.94 17.61
CA LEU A 496 10.66 21.22 16.67
C LEU A 496 10.66 19.73 16.98
N TRP A 497 9.48 19.20 17.30
CA TRP A 497 9.27 17.82 17.70
C TRP A 497 8.73 16.97 16.55
N LEU A 498 9.50 16.01 16.08
CA LEU A 498 9.26 15.26 14.83
C LEU A 498 9.01 13.76 15.06
N LEU A 499 8.12 13.15 14.26
CA LEU A 499 7.96 11.69 14.20
C LEU A 499 8.84 11.09 13.09
N VAL A 500 10.13 10.90 13.41
CA VAL A 500 11.07 10.21 12.53
C VAL A 500 11.69 9.07 13.32
N GLU A 501 11.43 7.83 12.92
CA GLU A 501 11.82 6.64 13.69
C GLU A 501 13.29 6.25 13.44
N HIS A 502 13.70 6.24 12.17
CA HIS A 502 15.00 5.71 11.76
C HIS A 502 16.13 6.74 11.92
N GLU A 503 17.21 6.33 12.58
CA GLU A 503 18.36 7.20 12.88
C GLU A 503 19.05 7.81 11.64
N PRO A 504 19.22 7.10 10.50
CA PRO A 504 19.82 7.71 9.31
C PRO A 504 19.06 8.95 8.80
N ALA A 505 17.72 8.94 8.85
CA ALA A 505 16.91 10.10 8.46
C ALA A 505 17.04 11.24 9.49
N ARG A 506 17.09 10.92 10.79
CA ARG A 506 17.34 11.91 11.85
C ARG A 506 18.68 12.61 11.69
N GLN A 507 19.74 11.86 11.36
CA GLN A 507 21.07 12.42 11.11
C GLN A 507 21.08 13.36 9.92
N ARG A 508 20.40 13.00 8.81
CA ARG A 508 20.25 13.90 7.66
C ARG A 508 19.50 15.17 8.04
N LEU A 509 18.36 15.08 8.71
CA LEU A 509 17.62 16.27 9.16
C LEU A 509 18.45 17.19 10.08
N ARG A 510 19.26 16.61 10.98
CA ARG A 510 20.21 17.37 11.81
C ARG A 510 21.27 18.08 10.96
N ALA A 511 21.83 17.40 9.97
CA ALA A 511 22.80 18.00 9.04
C ALA A 511 22.17 19.13 8.20
N GLU A 512 20.93 18.93 7.72
CA GLU A 512 20.16 19.93 6.98
C GLU A 512 19.82 21.16 7.82
N ALA A 513 19.51 20.98 9.11
CA ALA A 513 19.34 22.08 10.07
C ALA A 513 20.66 22.85 10.24
N GLN A 514 21.77 22.14 10.47
CA GLN A 514 23.09 22.76 10.62
C GLN A 514 23.48 23.56 9.38
N ALA A 515 23.25 23.02 8.18
CA ALA A 515 23.53 23.68 6.92
C ALA A 515 22.72 24.99 6.73
N ARG A 516 21.55 25.08 7.34
CA ARG A 516 20.69 26.29 7.37
C ARG A 516 20.96 27.20 8.57
N GLY A 517 22.00 26.93 9.36
CA GLY A 517 22.37 27.73 10.53
C GLY A 517 21.42 27.56 11.72
N LEU A 518 20.72 26.42 11.82
CA LEU A 518 19.93 26.04 12.99
C LEU A 518 20.72 25.03 13.83
N ASP A 519 20.77 25.23 15.14
CA ASP A 519 21.33 24.24 16.07
C ASP A 519 20.57 22.91 15.98
N PRO A 520 21.23 21.80 15.59
CA PRO A 520 20.59 20.49 15.48
C PRO A 520 19.95 19.97 16.76
N ALA A 521 20.37 20.45 17.94
CA ALA A 521 19.75 20.10 19.22
C ALA A 521 18.30 20.60 19.35
N ARG A 522 17.88 21.56 18.52
CA ARG A 522 16.50 22.06 18.47
C ARG A 522 15.54 21.12 17.74
N LEU A 523 16.05 20.08 17.09
CA LEU A 523 15.26 18.99 16.54
C LEU A 523 15.14 17.87 17.57
N VAL A 524 13.92 17.66 18.08
CA VAL A 524 13.60 16.58 19.03
C VAL A 524 12.86 15.49 18.27
N PHE A 525 13.24 14.23 18.45
CA PHE A 525 12.62 13.11 17.72
C PHE A 525 11.78 12.25 18.66
N ALA A 526 10.48 12.17 18.38
CA ALA A 526 9.53 11.35 19.12
C ALA A 526 9.60 9.87 18.69
N PRO A 527 9.40 8.93 19.62
CA PRO A 527 9.20 7.53 19.24
C PRO A 527 7.83 7.32 18.58
N PHE A 528 7.69 6.23 17.82
CA PHE A 528 6.37 5.74 17.42
C PHE A 528 5.63 5.18 18.65
N LEU A 529 4.35 5.49 18.80
CA LEU A 529 3.55 5.07 19.94
C LEU A 529 2.18 4.55 19.50
N ARG A 530 1.57 3.70 20.35
CA ARG A 530 0.17 3.31 20.21
C ARG A 530 -0.73 4.55 20.25
N ALA A 531 -1.88 4.49 19.57
CA ALA A 531 -2.74 5.64 19.31
C ALA A 531 -3.18 6.43 20.57
N ASP A 532 -3.44 5.75 21.69
CA ASP A 532 -3.80 6.41 22.95
C ASP A 532 -2.63 7.20 23.56
N LEU A 533 -1.43 6.61 23.60
CA LEU A 533 -0.21 7.28 24.06
C LEU A 533 0.22 8.40 23.11
N HIS A 534 0.00 8.23 21.80
CA HIS A 534 0.19 9.29 20.82
C HIS A 534 -0.74 10.47 21.11
N ARG A 535 -2.04 10.23 21.32
CA ARG A 535 -2.99 11.30 21.68
C ARG A 535 -2.66 11.97 23.01
N ALA A 536 -2.20 11.19 24.01
CA ALA A 536 -1.83 11.72 25.32
C ALA A 536 -0.67 12.73 25.26
N ARG A 537 0.30 12.53 24.34
CA ARG A 537 1.45 13.43 24.24
C ARG A 537 1.19 14.72 23.44
N LEU A 538 0.16 14.74 22.59
CA LEU A 538 -0.12 15.89 21.71
C LEU A 538 -0.23 17.23 22.46
N PRO A 539 -0.96 17.33 23.60
CA PRO A 539 -1.11 18.61 24.32
C PRO A 539 0.19 19.27 24.80
N LEU A 540 1.31 18.53 24.79
CA LEU A 540 2.64 19.06 25.13
C LEU A 540 3.23 19.98 24.05
N ALA A 541 2.75 19.87 22.81
CA ALA A 541 3.08 20.76 21.71
C ALA A 541 2.20 22.01 21.75
N ASP A 542 2.81 23.18 21.55
CA ASP A 542 2.12 24.47 21.57
C ASP A 542 1.43 24.77 20.22
N LEU A 543 2.08 24.41 19.11
CA LEU A 543 1.56 24.52 17.75
C LEU A 543 2.02 23.32 16.89
N CYS A 544 1.09 22.71 16.17
CA CYS A 544 1.43 21.74 15.14
C CYS A 544 1.68 22.43 13.80
N LEU A 545 2.81 22.13 13.18
CA LEU A 545 3.22 22.61 11.87
C LEU A 545 2.94 21.52 10.83
N ASP A 546 2.00 21.79 9.93
CA ASP A 546 1.65 20.82 8.88
C ASP A 546 2.66 20.83 7.72
N THR A 547 2.60 19.80 6.89
CA THR A 547 3.46 19.61 5.72
C THR A 547 2.77 19.96 4.40
N TYR A 548 3.55 20.14 3.35
CA TYR A 548 3.12 20.40 1.96
C TYR A 548 4.07 19.64 1.02
N PRO A 549 3.63 19.06 -0.12
CA PRO A 549 2.30 19.12 -0.74
C PRO A 549 1.27 18.13 -0.16
N CYS A 550 1.69 17.24 0.74
CA CYS A 550 0.77 16.33 1.42
C CYS A 550 0.73 16.66 2.91
N GLY A 551 -0.37 17.29 3.34
CA GLY A 551 -0.59 17.67 4.74
C GLY A 551 -1.05 16.52 5.63
N GLY A 552 -1.36 16.88 6.86
CA GLY A 552 -1.88 16.01 7.89
C GLY A 552 -3.32 15.65 7.59
N HIS A 553 -3.60 14.36 7.59
CA HIS A 553 -4.96 13.83 7.52
C HIS A 553 -5.39 13.49 8.95
N THR A 554 -5.29 12.22 9.34
CA THR A 554 -5.56 11.76 10.71
C THR A 554 -4.66 12.43 11.75
N THR A 555 -3.41 12.74 11.39
CA THR A 555 -2.46 13.45 12.29
C THR A 555 -2.94 14.85 12.65
N ALA A 556 -3.51 15.58 11.69
CA ALA A 556 -4.07 16.91 11.93
C ALA A 556 -5.35 16.81 12.78
N SER A 557 -6.25 15.86 12.48
CA SER A 557 -7.47 15.70 13.29
C SER A 557 -7.19 15.21 14.70
N ASP A 558 -6.17 14.39 14.93
CA ASP A 558 -5.72 13.99 16.26
C ASP A 558 -5.16 15.18 17.06
N ALA A 559 -4.36 16.05 16.44
CA ALA A 559 -3.85 17.27 17.08
C ALA A 559 -4.99 18.22 17.49
N LEU A 560 -5.92 18.49 16.57
CA LEU A 560 -7.09 19.32 16.81
C LEU A 560 -7.98 18.72 17.92
N TRP A 561 -8.19 17.39 17.90
CA TRP A 561 -8.92 16.68 18.95
C TRP A 561 -8.26 16.84 20.33
N ALA A 562 -6.93 16.75 20.38
CA ALA A 562 -6.15 16.96 21.59
C ALA A 562 -6.12 18.43 22.06
N GLY A 563 -6.70 19.35 21.29
CA GLY A 563 -6.74 20.78 21.61
C GLY A 563 -5.47 21.54 21.22
N VAL A 564 -4.70 21.02 20.26
CA VAL A 564 -3.49 21.68 19.74
C VAL A 564 -3.81 22.33 18.39
N PRO A 565 -3.57 23.64 18.22
CA PRO A 565 -3.75 24.30 16.93
C PRO A 565 -2.83 23.70 15.87
N VAL A 566 -3.33 23.62 14.63
CA VAL A 566 -2.57 23.16 13.46
C VAL A 566 -2.47 24.33 12.49
N LEU A 567 -1.25 24.67 12.07
CA LEU A 567 -1.00 25.64 11.00
C LEU A 567 -0.71 24.87 9.71
N ALA A 568 -1.46 25.18 8.65
CA ALA A 568 -1.40 24.45 7.39
C ALA A 568 -1.02 25.36 6.22
N LEU A 569 -0.26 24.80 5.27
CA LEU A 569 -0.06 25.38 3.94
C LEU A 569 -0.96 24.64 2.95
N THR A 570 -1.90 25.35 2.35
CA THR A 570 -2.90 24.80 1.44
C THR A 570 -2.52 25.03 -0.01
N GLY A 571 -2.82 24.05 -0.87
CA GLY A 571 -2.41 24.04 -2.27
C GLY A 571 -3.56 23.81 -3.25
N ARG A 572 -3.24 23.13 -4.36
CA ARG A 572 -4.14 22.84 -5.49
C ARG A 572 -4.75 21.44 -5.47
N SER A 573 -4.04 20.45 -4.95
CA SER A 573 -4.49 19.05 -4.90
C SER A 573 -5.40 18.79 -3.70
N PHE A 574 -6.07 17.63 -3.71
CA PHE A 574 -6.86 17.17 -2.57
C PHE A 574 -6.00 17.08 -1.30
N ALA A 575 -4.83 16.45 -1.40
CA ALA A 575 -3.98 16.12 -0.26
C ALA A 575 -3.34 17.35 0.41
N SER A 576 -3.16 18.45 -0.32
CA SER A 576 -2.68 19.72 0.24
C SER A 576 -3.79 20.53 0.91
N ARG A 577 -5.07 20.19 0.70
CA ARG A 577 -6.22 20.95 1.23
C ARG A 577 -6.88 20.34 2.45
N VAL A 578 -6.52 19.12 2.85
CA VAL A 578 -7.23 18.41 3.93
C VAL A 578 -7.16 19.16 5.26
N ALA A 579 -5.98 19.61 5.72
CA ALA A 579 -5.89 20.37 6.96
C ALA A 579 -6.68 21.69 6.87
N GLY A 580 -6.71 22.33 5.71
CA GLY A 580 -7.57 23.49 5.46
C GLY A 580 -9.06 23.19 5.63
N SER A 581 -9.54 22.03 5.17
CA SER A 581 -10.94 21.59 5.38
C SER A 581 -11.26 21.36 6.85
N LEU A 582 -10.37 20.71 7.59
CA LEU A 582 -10.53 20.50 9.04
C LEU A 582 -10.61 21.84 9.78
N LEU A 583 -9.70 22.77 9.48
CA LEU A 583 -9.64 24.09 10.08
C LEU A 583 -10.87 24.95 9.74
N GLY A 584 -11.30 24.94 8.48
CA GLY A 584 -12.51 25.64 8.04
C GLY A 584 -13.76 25.15 8.77
N THR A 585 -13.88 23.84 8.97
CA THR A 585 -15.00 23.23 9.72
C THR A 585 -15.02 23.61 11.20
N LEU A 586 -13.86 23.90 11.79
CA LEU A 586 -13.73 24.41 13.16
C LEU A 586 -13.91 25.93 13.27
N GLY A 587 -14.03 26.66 12.15
CA GLY A 587 -14.00 28.12 12.14
C GLY A 587 -12.63 28.69 12.49
N LEU A 588 -11.56 28.02 12.08
CA LEU A 588 -10.15 28.38 12.26
C LEU A 588 -9.42 28.61 10.92
N SER A 589 -10.13 29.10 9.90
CA SER A 589 -9.59 29.30 8.54
C SER A 589 -8.39 30.24 8.50
N GLU A 590 -8.18 31.07 9.52
CA GLU A 590 -6.98 31.91 9.64
C GLU A 590 -5.68 31.10 9.70
N LEU A 591 -5.74 29.84 10.15
CA LEU A 591 -4.60 28.91 10.23
C LEU A 591 -4.37 28.12 8.93
N ALA A 592 -5.20 28.34 7.90
CA ALA A 592 -4.97 27.82 6.56
C ALA A 592 -4.29 28.91 5.72
N CYS A 593 -2.98 28.79 5.55
CA CYS A 593 -2.17 29.67 4.74
C CYS A 593 -2.18 29.21 3.28
N ASP A 594 -2.14 30.17 2.36
CA ASP A 594 -2.12 30.01 0.91
C ASP A 594 -0.73 30.20 0.30
N ASP A 595 0.23 30.68 1.11
CA ASP A 595 1.63 30.82 0.74
C ASP A 595 2.58 30.57 1.93
N ILE A 596 3.84 30.28 1.60
CA ILE A 596 4.86 29.87 2.58
C ILE A 596 5.31 31.04 3.48
N ASP A 597 5.29 32.29 3.00
CA ASP A 597 5.72 33.44 3.79
C ASP A 597 4.68 33.80 4.85
N ARG A 598 3.39 33.74 4.50
CA ARG A 598 2.29 33.84 5.47
C ARG A 598 2.33 32.72 6.50
N TYR A 599 2.63 31.48 6.07
CA TYR A 599 2.82 30.34 6.98
C TYR A 599 3.93 30.62 8.01
N ILE A 600 5.09 31.11 7.56
CA ILE A 600 6.21 31.47 8.44
C ILE A 600 5.82 32.61 9.39
N ALA A 601 5.22 33.68 8.86
CA ALA A 601 4.83 34.84 9.64
C ALA A 601 3.81 34.48 10.73
N GLU A 602 2.82 33.65 10.40
CA GLU A 602 1.79 33.22 11.34
C GLU A 602 2.35 32.30 12.43
N ALA A 603 3.23 31.36 12.08
CA ALA A 603 3.90 30.51 13.08
C ALA A 603 4.72 31.36 14.08
N ILE A 604 5.45 32.37 13.59
CA ILE A 604 6.23 33.28 14.43
C ILE A 604 5.29 34.13 15.30
N ARG A 605 4.22 34.69 14.73
CA ARG A 605 3.24 35.49 15.47
C ARG A 605 2.63 34.69 16.61
N LEU A 606 2.15 33.47 16.33
CA LEU A 606 1.55 32.59 17.33
C LEU A 606 2.49 32.23 18.48
N ALA A 607 3.79 32.10 18.19
CA ALA A 607 4.79 31.75 19.19
C ALA A 607 5.34 32.95 19.98
N THR A 608 5.22 34.17 19.46
CA THR A 608 5.81 35.38 20.08
C THR A 608 4.76 36.31 20.68
N GLU A 609 3.51 36.28 20.20
CA GLU A 609 2.43 37.10 20.73
C GLU A 609 1.82 36.46 22.00
N PRO A 610 1.89 37.13 23.16
CA PRO A 610 1.40 36.57 24.41
C PRO A 610 -0.09 36.22 24.33
N GLY A 611 -0.42 34.96 24.63
CA GLY A 611 -1.80 34.48 24.69
C GLY A 611 -2.42 34.06 23.36
N ALA A 612 -1.77 34.27 22.21
CA ALA A 612 -2.32 33.91 20.90
C ALA A 612 -2.64 32.40 20.79
N CYS A 613 -1.68 31.53 21.12
CA CYS A 613 -1.92 30.08 21.17
C CYS A 613 -2.95 29.69 22.24
N ALA A 614 -2.96 30.34 23.40
CA ALA A 614 -3.92 30.05 24.46
C ALA A 614 -5.37 30.36 24.03
N ALA A 615 -5.58 31.45 23.28
CA ALA A 615 -6.87 31.81 22.72
C ALA A 615 -7.36 30.78 21.69
N LEU A 616 -6.47 30.28 20.82
CA LEU A 616 -6.80 29.21 19.88
C LEU A 616 -7.14 27.90 20.59
N ARG A 617 -6.38 27.53 21.63
CA ARG A 617 -6.66 26.35 22.45
C ARG A 617 -8.02 26.42 23.13
N LEU A 618 -8.42 27.59 23.63
CA LEU A 618 -9.75 27.81 24.21
C LEU A 618 -10.86 27.63 23.16
N ARG A 619 -10.68 28.19 21.96
CA ARG A 619 -11.62 28.01 20.84
C ARG A 619 -11.73 26.54 20.43
N LEU A 620 -10.62 25.80 20.38
CA LEU A 620 -10.62 24.36 20.10
C LEU A 620 -11.36 23.56 21.17
N GLU A 621 -11.16 23.87 22.45
CA GLU A 621 -11.88 23.20 23.55
C GLU A 621 -13.39 23.40 23.43
N GLN A 622 -13.84 24.62 23.11
CA GLN A 622 -15.25 24.93 22.85
C GLN A 622 -15.78 24.24 21.58
N ALA A 623 -15.00 24.26 20.50
CA ALA A 623 -15.37 23.68 19.22
C ALA A 623 -15.46 22.15 19.29
N ARG A 624 -14.73 21.48 20.20
CA ARG A 624 -14.71 20.01 20.27
C ARG A 624 -16.10 19.37 20.40
N THR A 625 -17.00 20.00 21.15
CA THR A 625 -18.38 19.49 21.35
C THR A 625 -19.42 20.22 20.52
N ALA A 626 -19.08 21.39 19.96
CA ALA A 626 -20.03 22.25 19.24
C ALA A 626 -19.87 22.20 17.71
N SER A 627 -18.66 21.91 17.21
CA SER A 627 -18.35 21.86 15.78
C SER A 627 -18.84 20.54 15.18
N PRO A 628 -19.34 20.56 13.92
CA PRO A 628 -19.64 19.34 13.18
C PRO A 628 -18.41 18.46 12.92
N LEU A 629 -17.17 18.95 13.08
CA LEU A 629 -15.97 18.19 12.78
C LEU A 629 -15.85 16.89 13.61
N PHE A 630 -16.24 16.96 14.88
CA PHE A 630 -16.17 15.87 15.85
C PHE A 630 -17.54 15.34 16.25
N ASP A 631 -18.54 15.46 15.36
CA ASP A 631 -19.88 14.88 15.55
C ASP A 631 -20.09 13.77 14.53
N GLY A 632 -19.62 12.55 14.85
CA GLY A 632 -19.75 11.40 13.96
C GLY A 632 -21.21 11.01 13.67
N ARG A 633 -22.15 11.36 14.55
CA ARG A 633 -23.59 11.11 14.36
C ARG A 633 -24.21 12.10 13.37
N ARG A 634 -23.84 13.37 13.42
CA ARG A 634 -24.21 14.34 12.38
C ARG A 634 -23.58 13.96 11.05
N PHE A 635 -22.30 13.58 11.04
CA PHE A 635 -21.63 13.12 9.84
C PHE A 635 -22.40 11.95 9.19
N ALA A 636 -22.83 10.96 9.97
CA ALA A 636 -23.61 9.82 9.48
C ALA A 636 -24.90 10.28 8.77
N ARG A 637 -25.69 11.17 9.39
CA ARG A 637 -26.91 11.73 8.79
C ARG A 637 -26.64 12.48 7.49
N ASP A 638 -25.56 13.25 7.44
CA ASP A 638 -25.16 14.00 6.26
C ASP A 638 -24.72 13.03 5.13
N LEU A 639 -24.00 11.97 5.47
CA LEU A 639 -23.58 10.92 4.55
C LEU A 639 -24.80 10.17 4.00
N GLU A 640 -25.74 9.78 4.86
CA GLU A 640 -26.99 9.12 4.44
C GLU A 640 -27.77 9.95 3.42
N ARG A 641 -27.91 11.26 3.64
CA ARG A 641 -28.56 12.16 2.67
C ARG A 641 -27.81 12.17 1.35
N LEU A 642 -26.48 12.25 1.38
CA LEU A 642 -25.65 12.23 0.18
C LEU A 642 -25.79 10.92 -0.60
N LEU A 643 -25.76 9.77 0.10
CA LEU A 643 -25.94 8.45 -0.50
C LEU A 643 -27.33 8.29 -1.10
N LEU A 644 -28.38 8.81 -0.47
CA LEU A 644 -29.73 8.77 -1.03
C LEU A 644 -29.86 9.61 -2.29
N ARG A 645 -29.23 10.78 -2.37
CA ARG A 645 -29.19 11.57 -3.62
C ARG A 645 -28.55 10.77 -4.77
N MET A 646 -27.50 10.01 -4.49
CA MET A 646 -26.88 9.12 -5.49
C MET A 646 -27.85 8.00 -5.93
N VAL A 647 -28.54 7.39 -4.96
CA VAL A 647 -29.50 6.30 -5.18
C VAL A 647 -30.73 6.78 -5.95
N GLU A 648 -31.32 7.91 -5.58
CA GLU A 648 -32.48 8.51 -6.25
C GLU A 648 -32.17 8.83 -7.72
N ARG A 649 -30.98 9.38 -8.00
CA ARG A 649 -30.51 9.60 -9.37
C ARG A 649 -30.37 8.29 -10.15
N GLN A 650 -29.78 7.26 -9.53
CA GLN A 650 -29.65 5.94 -10.15
C GLN A 650 -31.02 5.30 -10.41
N ASP A 651 -31.98 5.40 -9.48
CA ASP A 651 -33.34 4.87 -9.64
C ASP A 651 -34.12 5.58 -10.74
N ALA A 652 -33.86 6.88 -10.93
CA ALA A 652 -34.38 7.69 -12.03
C ALA A 652 -33.69 7.40 -13.38
N GLY A 653 -32.71 6.50 -13.43
CA GLY A 653 -31.95 6.18 -14.65
C GLY A 653 -31.02 7.31 -15.11
N LEU A 654 -30.73 8.29 -14.26
CA LEU A 654 -29.88 9.43 -14.58
C LEU A 654 -28.39 9.07 -14.45
N PRO A 655 -27.51 9.63 -15.32
CA PRO A 655 -26.08 9.49 -15.14
C PRO A 655 -25.60 10.16 -13.86
N ALA A 656 -24.45 9.72 -13.35
CA ALA A 656 -23.76 10.45 -12.29
C ALA A 656 -23.47 11.88 -12.74
N ALA A 657 -23.68 12.83 -11.84
CA ALA A 657 -23.39 14.26 -12.04
C ALA A 657 -22.83 14.81 -10.72
N PRO A 658 -22.06 15.91 -10.74
CA PRO A 658 -21.56 16.51 -9.51
C PRO A 658 -22.70 16.83 -8.53
N LEU A 659 -22.49 16.56 -7.25
CA LEU A 659 -23.46 16.82 -6.18
C LEU A 659 -22.87 17.83 -5.20
N ALA A 660 -23.39 19.06 -5.23
CA ALA A 660 -22.99 20.11 -4.31
C ALA A 660 -23.42 19.79 -2.87
N ALA A 661 -22.69 20.38 -1.91
CA ALA A 661 -23.02 20.36 -0.50
C ALA A 661 -24.44 20.92 -0.23
N GLU A 662 -25.20 20.24 0.62
CA GLU A 662 -26.51 20.71 1.11
C GLU A 662 -26.43 20.90 2.62
N LEU A 663 -26.49 22.15 3.08
CA LEU A 663 -26.51 22.47 4.51
C LEU A 663 -27.85 22.05 5.11
N SER A 664 -27.76 21.32 6.22
CA SER A 664 -28.90 20.85 7.04
C SER A 664 -29.55 21.95 7.85
#